data_AF-A0A096LRG2-F1
#
_entry.id   AF-A0A096LRG2-F1
#
_cell.length_a   1.000
_cell.length_b   1.000
_cell.length_c   1.000
_cell.angle_alpha   90.00
_cell.angle_beta   90.00
_cell.angle_gamma   90.00
#
_symmetry.space_group_name_H-M   'P 1'
#
loop_
_entity.id
_entity.type
_entity.pdbx_description
1 polymer ?
#
loop_
_entity_poly.entity_id
_entity_poly.type
_entity_poly.pdbx_seq_one_letter_code
_entity_poly.pdbx_strand_id
1 'polypeptide(L)'
;MPHGPEDPRKKFVLTTAGNFYGVKPSSSLVDNQELNNFLDDGNEFILSFTRNNNELHLSNKIEASEGNSKEKVLVFFKLHPTVITEDNLHRSLLVSSMLESPITTLYQAVKQVFAPVLLQDERWRSAFDPKLASLLNELEAGLGSVVRQSGDKPSATKGRTEDDVLGILTPNDEFQFWANLSESAEKNSLRERASYFTQQFKSIQKEYVGLDSLSMSDVGDLVEQSKDTLDDVWRQTDFQPYPELRMIRLMDIIGGALGRYVQKKLSGLKLFEEPFLLVRENLRTGVSICEQWVVACEHLTGQVWKRHAPHPWKGNKHCPQTLHCLAKRLNEVVTVRMVHEKLLCLLPGGKQQALSADRVFEPFSGLNPVHYNPYTEPLWRAAVVQFERVIAPSEQEVACRLKSHIADVQDNPQQLLQVFQKHKELIRRPTISKELQSEREKLLAKLLDYNKEGLKNDFESRCHGGPGDKTGPLVGRNLPEVVNKIVWVRHLLHKVEDSVRISAALLSDLSGFKSFMRFCDDLLEVLRAYEQEQFEDWSREILFGLADPKLGISLQASNRVMELDHVDGRLKIQYSDRLVSLLKEVRQLSALGFPIPAKIQQAANTADKFYRQAIVLKQVAHFYNTIDQQMIPCQKPMMLGLALGFEQVIKSKESGSKLQITWDNPKELEVYISNLQSAAEKLSTENRKLRKWHTDFIDKVVMLMNVDLLKHQQRWKDGLQELRTGFATLEALGFSWDDMQAWRQHWNYQLYKALEHQYQTGLEALNKNLPDIHVDLIFNDLLNRQGRLQFRPPFEEVRARYFREMKRFISIPNQFKGVSIQGEELIFNIMIDRNASGFLTIFSKAEDLFSRLQATQDKFKEWVVLGQVDLEKLVETHLTSVQDWERNFKALKARGKESECLPSQEKVDCITVNCDPVKATIDDLIQRLFDLLLLSLKKSIQGHSQAIESFVSESMEALVTRPESMEEIGAASGKYNQIVARKPEIFPQFQFAEEKNCLLRAVAGAGLDSLSSLRAKWDKLELVMESHQLMIKDQVEVMRNHAAGRISAYRADLERFKARWDQLKPKDEMLETGDHAALLACLQTIRDKQQEFQDMEVVRNKLLEDCTYFNLEPPDFSLAEDTKRDMDEHSQMWSLYEEWQQGFTEKAQEDWITFRSKTYVFEEFLFTWQDRLRKLEKPTAMSVKLQGEVDKYKV
;
A
#
# COMPACT_ATOMS: atom_id res chain seq x y z
N MET A 1 108.61 54.68 54.64
CA MET A 1 108.25 53.58 55.54
C MET A 1 106.85 53.09 55.16
N PRO A 2 106.62 51.76 55.09
CA PRO A 2 105.37 51.20 54.62
C PRO A 2 104.37 51.07 55.80
N HIS A 3 103.14 51.52 55.62
CA HIS A 3 102.00 51.24 56.51
C HIS A 3 100.81 50.97 55.60
N GLY A 4 100.09 49.85 55.56
CA GLY A 4 100.15 48.49 56.08
C GLY A 4 99.28 47.65 55.09
N PRO A 5 98.97 46.36 55.34
CA PRO A 5 98.05 45.63 54.47
C PRO A 5 96.69 46.36 54.38
N GLU A 6 96.16 46.57 53.16
CA GLU A 6 94.81 47.14 52.96
C GLU A 6 93.81 46.31 53.77
N ASP A 7 93.17 46.92 54.77
CA ASP A 7 92.17 46.24 55.59
C ASP A 7 91.00 45.78 54.68
N PRO A 8 90.82 44.47 54.47
CA PRO A 8 89.82 43.94 53.54
C PRO A 8 88.39 44.32 53.97
N ARG A 9 88.17 44.55 55.27
CA ARG A 9 86.89 44.99 55.83
C ARG A 9 86.55 46.40 55.34
N LYS A 10 87.50 47.33 55.44
CA LYS A 10 87.34 48.71 54.96
C LYS A 10 87.16 48.76 53.46
N LYS A 11 87.92 47.95 52.73
CA LYS A 11 87.82 47.83 51.27
C LYS A 11 86.42 47.41 50.83
N PHE A 12 85.82 46.41 51.47
CA PHE A 12 84.48 45.95 51.14
C PHE A 12 83.41 47.04 51.33
N VAL A 13 83.40 47.69 52.50
CA VAL A 13 82.41 48.72 52.84
C VAL A 13 82.52 49.91 51.88
N LEU A 14 83.74 50.42 51.66
CA LEU A 14 83.99 51.56 50.77
C LEU A 14 83.72 51.21 49.29
N THR A 15 84.09 50.01 48.82
CA THR A 15 83.81 49.59 47.44
C THR A 15 82.31 49.46 47.19
N THR A 16 81.56 48.93 48.16
CA THR A 16 80.11 48.78 48.07
C THR A 16 79.42 50.14 48.00
N ALA A 17 79.82 51.09 48.86
CA ALA A 17 79.34 52.46 48.79
C ALA A 17 79.71 53.14 47.46
N GLY A 18 80.95 52.98 47.00
CA GLY A 18 81.42 53.54 45.74
C GLY A 18 80.64 53.05 44.52
N ASN A 19 80.32 51.76 44.49
CA ASN A 19 79.49 51.16 43.43
C ASN A 19 78.05 51.70 43.44
N PHE A 20 77.44 51.85 44.62
CA PHE A 20 76.07 52.36 44.74
C PHE A 20 75.94 53.81 44.28
N TYR A 21 76.91 54.67 44.62
CA TYR A 21 76.91 56.08 44.24
C TYR A 21 77.57 56.37 42.88
N GLY A 22 78.29 55.40 42.29
CA GLY A 22 79.07 55.58 41.07
C GLY A 22 80.28 56.52 41.26
N VAL A 23 80.87 56.55 42.46
CA VAL A 23 81.98 57.42 42.84
C VAL A 23 83.12 56.57 43.42
N LYS A 24 84.38 56.91 43.11
CA LYS A 24 85.53 56.27 43.76
C LYS A 24 85.70 56.84 45.17
N PRO A 25 85.69 56.03 46.25
CA PRO A 25 85.88 56.52 47.61
C PRO A 25 87.24 57.23 47.75
N SER A 26 87.28 58.38 48.40
CA SER A 26 88.54 59.07 48.69
C SER A 26 89.37 58.28 49.71
N SER A 27 90.70 58.34 49.60
CA SER A 27 91.61 57.67 50.53
C SER A 27 91.47 58.18 51.97
N SER A 28 90.96 59.39 52.17
CA SER A 28 90.65 59.97 53.49
C SER A 28 89.55 59.23 54.26
N LEU A 29 88.72 58.44 53.57
CA LEU A 29 87.64 57.66 54.20
C LEU A 29 88.16 56.35 54.82
N VAL A 30 89.38 55.91 54.49
CA VAL A 30 89.99 54.69 55.04
C VAL A 30 90.38 54.89 56.52
N ASP A 31 90.78 56.11 56.89
CA ASP A 31 91.17 56.47 58.27
C ASP A 31 90.04 57.17 59.04
N ASN A 32 88.83 57.18 58.48
CA ASN A 32 87.67 57.83 59.07
C ASN A 32 87.25 57.17 60.39
N GLN A 33 86.96 58.00 61.40
CA GLN A 33 86.67 57.55 62.76
C GLN A 33 85.35 56.75 62.82
N GLU A 34 84.35 57.16 62.06
CA GLU A 34 83.04 56.52 62.02
C GLU A 34 83.10 55.11 61.41
N LEU A 35 83.91 54.93 60.37
CA LEU A 35 84.20 53.62 59.78
C LEU A 35 84.93 52.70 60.76
N ASN A 36 85.95 53.22 61.46
CA ASN A 36 86.70 52.44 62.45
C ASN A 36 85.81 52.04 63.64
N ASN A 37 85.00 52.96 64.16
CA ASN A 37 84.04 52.68 65.23
C ASN A 37 83.07 51.57 64.80
N PHE A 38 82.52 51.65 63.59
CA PHE A 38 81.63 50.60 63.09
C PHE A 38 82.33 49.25 62.94
N LEU A 39 83.60 49.20 62.53
CA LEU A 39 84.29 47.91 62.37
C LEU A 39 84.74 47.33 63.72
N ASP A 40 85.24 48.16 64.62
CA ASP A 40 85.99 47.74 65.80
C ASP A 40 85.20 47.83 67.13
N ASP A 41 84.12 48.63 67.21
CA ASP A 41 83.23 48.66 68.39
C ASP A 41 82.06 47.68 68.22
N GLY A 42 81.97 46.70 69.12
CA GLY A 42 80.86 45.74 69.14
C GLY A 42 79.50 46.35 69.45
N ASN A 43 79.46 47.55 70.04
CA ASN A 43 78.24 48.29 70.36
C ASN A 43 77.80 49.24 69.24
N GLU A 44 78.66 49.47 68.23
CA GLU A 44 78.33 50.31 67.10
C GLU A 44 77.72 49.47 65.97
N PHE A 45 76.40 49.57 65.81
CA PHE A 45 75.62 48.69 64.94
C PHE A 45 75.37 49.24 63.56
N ILE A 46 75.58 50.54 63.32
CA ILE A 46 75.14 51.20 62.10
C ILE A 46 76.28 52.02 61.49
N LEU A 47 76.35 52.00 60.17
CA LEU A 47 77.17 52.91 59.38
C LEU A 47 76.38 53.36 58.16
N SER A 48 76.05 54.64 58.08
CA SER A 48 75.38 55.25 56.95
C SER A 48 76.37 55.96 56.04
N PHE A 49 76.11 55.89 54.74
CA PHE A 49 76.77 56.66 53.70
C PHE A 49 75.76 57.62 53.08
N THR A 50 76.17 58.87 52.94
CA THR A 50 75.44 59.89 52.17
C THR A 50 76.39 60.53 51.15
N ARG A 51 75.82 61.09 50.07
CA ARG A 51 76.60 61.76 49.02
C ARG A 51 76.27 63.26 49.01
N ASN A 52 77.24 64.09 49.38
CA ASN A 52 77.17 65.54 49.22
C ASN A 52 78.28 65.99 48.27
N ASN A 53 77.95 66.78 47.24
CA ASN A 53 78.92 67.40 46.32
C ASN A 53 80.01 66.44 45.76
N ASN A 54 79.63 65.21 45.38
CA ASN A 54 80.53 64.15 44.89
C ASN A 54 81.50 63.53 45.91
N GLU A 55 81.40 63.88 47.18
CA GLU A 55 82.11 63.21 48.27
C GLU A 55 81.16 62.32 49.07
N LEU A 56 81.70 61.20 49.57
CA LEU A 56 80.96 60.28 50.45
C LEU A 56 81.20 60.70 51.89
N HIS A 57 80.12 60.90 52.65
CA HIS A 57 80.18 61.14 54.09
C HIS A 57 79.72 59.88 54.84
N LEU A 58 80.45 59.54 55.90
CA LEU A 58 80.11 58.44 56.81
C LEU A 58 79.50 59.00 58.09
N SER A 59 78.50 58.30 58.63
CA SER A 59 77.98 58.57 59.97
C SER A 59 77.56 57.27 60.65
N ASN A 60 77.82 57.14 61.95
CA ASN A 60 77.30 56.03 62.76
C ASN A 60 75.81 56.20 63.13
N LYS A 61 75.20 57.32 62.73
CA LYS A 61 73.78 57.59 62.92
C LYS A 61 73.08 57.71 61.58
N ILE A 62 71.78 57.46 61.59
CA ILE A 62 70.90 57.76 60.45
C ILE A 62 70.35 59.15 60.71
N GLU A 63 70.96 60.15 60.10
CA GLU A 63 70.46 61.53 60.12
C GLU A 63 69.61 61.77 58.88
N ALA A 64 68.34 62.12 59.08
CA ALA A 64 67.48 62.60 58.01
C ALA A 64 67.79 64.09 57.80
N SER A 65 68.64 64.41 56.83
CA SER A 65 68.93 65.81 56.46
C SER A 65 67.62 66.57 56.24
N GLU A 66 67.32 67.57 57.09
CA GLU A 66 66.06 68.34 57.05
C GLU A 66 65.90 69.24 55.81
N GLY A 67 66.83 69.19 54.83
CA GLY A 67 66.92 70.13 53.71
C GLY A 67 66.87 69.55 52.29
N ASN A 68 66.96 68.24 52.05
CA ASN A 68 67.01 67.69 50.68
C ASN A 68 66.20 66.38 50.55
N SER A 69 65.00 66.45 49.98
CA SER A 69 64.08 65.31 49.78
C SER A 69 64.51 64.30 48.69
N LYS A 70 65.79 64.30 48.27
CA LYS A 70 66.31 63.44 47.19
C LYS A 70 67.66 62.78 47.48
N GLU A 71 68.13 62.81 48.73
CA GLU A 71 69.39 62.16 49.09
C GLU A 71 69.19 60.64 49.15
N LYS A 72 70.01 59.89 48.40
CA LYS A 72 70.10 58.43 48.50
C LYS A 72 71.01 58.12 49.69
N VAL A 73 70.58 57.23 50.58
CA VAL A 73 71.37 56.81 51.75
C VAL A 73 71.64 55.31 51.65
N LEU A 74 72.88 54.89 51.89
CA LEU A 74 73.25 53.49 51.98
C LEU A 74 73.64 53.17 53.42
N VAL A 75 72.96 52.21 54.05
CA VAL A 75 73.14 51.87 55.45
C VAL A 75 73.68 50.45 55.58
N PHE A 76 74.78 50.29 56.29
CA PHE A 76 75.30 49.03 56.79
C PHE A 76 74.84 48.86 58.23
N PHE A 77 74.39 47.67 58.59
CA PHE A 77 74.14 47.35 59.99
C PHE A 77 74.56 45.94 60.38
N LYS A 78 74.93 45.77 61.65
CA LYS A 78 75.36 44.49 62.22
C LYS A 78 74.15 43.67 62.69
N LEU A 79 74.22 42.35 62.54
CA LEU A 79 73.17 41.44 63.01
C LEU A 79 73.27 41.10 64.50
N HIS A 80 74.46 41.15 65.09
CA HIS A 80 74.72 40.87 66.50
C HIS A 80 75.93 41.67 67.02
N PRO A 81 76.03 41.96 68.33
CA PRO A 81 77.10 42.80 68.87
C PRO A 81 78.46 42.12 68.74
N THR A 82 79.24 42.51 67.73
CA THR A 82 80.54 41.90 67.39
C THR A 82 81.46 42.87 66.67
N VAL A 83 82.76 42.64 66.85
CA VAL A 83 83.81 43.24 66.02
C VAL A 83 83.79 42.57 64.65
N ILE A 84 83.87 43.37 63.59
CA ILE A 84 83.90 42.85 62.23
C ILE A 84 85.32 42.38 61.93
N THR A 85 85.45 41.14 61.50
CA THR A 85 86.70 40.51 61.07
C THR A 85 86.56 40.08 59.62
N GLU A 86 87.66 39.73 58.95
CA GLU A 86 87.62 39.24 57.57
C GLU A 86 86.70 38.00 57.43
N ASP A 87 86.69 37.12 58.44
CA ASP A 87 85.90 35.88 58.42
C ASP A 87 84.39 36.09 58.64
N ASN A 88 83.99 37.12 59.38
CA ASN A 88 82.58 37.36 59.74
C ASN A 88 81.88 38.44 58.89
N LEU A 89 82.64 39.21 58.09
CA LEU A 89 82.17 40.35 57.30
C LEU A 89 80.87 40.09 56.53
N HIS A 90 80.82 38.99 55.77
CA HIS A 90 79.67 38.67 54.91
C HIS A 90 78.49 38.01 55.63
N ARG A 91 78.69 37.55 56.87
CA ARG A 91 77.64 36.90 57.68
C ARG A 91 77.04 37.84 58.72
N SER A 92 77.81 38.82 59.16
CA SER A 92 77.43 39.72 60.25
C SER A 92 76.94 41.09 59.78
N LEU A 93 77.15 41.46 58.50
CA LEU A 93 76.71 42.73 57.92
C LEU A 93 75.52 42.57 56.97
N LEU A 94 74.54 43.46 57.08
CA LEU A 94 73.47 43.65 56.11
C LEU A 94 73.56 45.06 55.51
N VAL A 95 73.26 45.18 54.22
CA VAL A 95 73.28 46.44 53.47
C VAL A 95 71.86 46.78 53.02
N SER A 96 71.38 47.98 53.35
CA SER A 96 70.07 48.48 52.95
C SER A 96 70.21 49.86 52.32
N SER A 97 69.52 50.08 51.19
CA SER A 97 69.48 51.39 50.52
C SER A 97 68.15 52.08 50.79
N MET A 98 68.20 53.36 51.13
CA MET A 98 67.03 54.23 51.27
C MET A 98 67.04 55.29 50.15
N LEU A 99 65.92 55.40 49.44
CA LEU A 99 65.74 56.31 48.30
C LEU A 99 64.62 57.30 48.62
N GLU A 100 64.91 58.60 48.51
CA GLU A 100 63.96 59.72 48.66
C GLU A 100 63.35 59.86 50.07
N SER A 101 62.47 58.94 50.47
CA SER A 101 61.77 58.96 51.75
C SER A 101 61.92 57.62 52.50
N PRO A 102 62.16 57.66 53.83
CA PRO A 102 62.14 56.46 54.66
C PRO A 102 60.81 55.71 54.59
N ILE A 103 59.70 56.44 54.46
CA ILE A 103 58.35 55.88 54.45
C ILE A 103 58.08 55.17 53.11
N THR A 104 58.47 55.78 51.98
CA THR A 104 58.33 55.15 50.66
C THR A 104 59.25 53.93 50.53
N THR A 105 60.49 54.04 50.99
CA THR A 105 61.44 52.91 51.00
C THR A 105 60.92 51.77 51.86
N LEU A 106 60.45 52.05 53.09
CA LEU A 106 59.90 51.03 53.98
C LEU A 106 58.64 50.39 53.39
N TYR A 107 57.71 51.20 52.85
CA TYR A 107 56.52 50.68 52.18
C TYR A 107 56.88 49.76 51.02
N GLN A 108 57.81 50.16 50.15
CA GLN A 108 58.23 49.34 49.02
C GLN A 108 59.00 48.09 49.46
N ALA A 109 59.86 48.17 50.48
CA ALA A 109 60.57 47.02 51.03
C ALA A 109 59.58 46.00 51.65
N VAL A 110 58.61 46.47 52.43
CA VAL A 110 57.55 45.63 52.98
C VAL A 110 56.71 45.02 51.87
N LYS A 111 56.17 45.83 50.96
CA LYS A 111 55.26 45.38 49.90
C LYS A 111 55.91 44.46 48.86
N GLN A 112 57.14 44.73 48.46
CA GLN A 112 57.80 44.01 47.35
C GLN A 112 58.68 42.85 47.81
N VAL A 113 59.26 42.92 49.02
CA VAL A 113 60.23 41.93 49.49
C VAL A 113 59.65 41.12 50.65
N PHE A 114 59.30 41.77 51.76
CA PHE A 114 58.96 41.03 52.98
C PHE A 114 57.55 40.42 52.97
N ALA A 115 56.53 41.14 52.50
CA ALA A 115 55.16 40.64 52.47
C ALA A 115 55.01 39.44 51.51
N PRO A 116 55.53 39.45 50.27
CA PRO A 116 55.47 38.26 49.41
C PRO A 116 56.24 37.06 50.00
N VAL A 117 57.44 37.28 50.54
CA VAL A 117 58.26 36.19 51.11
C VAL A 117 57.62 35.60 52.37
N LEU A 118 57.02 36.42 53.24
CA LEU A 118 56.43 35.94 54.49
C LEU A 118 54.99 35.44 54.33
N LEU A 119 54.22 35.96 53.37
CA LEU A 119 52.78 35.67 53.23
C LEU A 119 52.44 34.79 52.02
N GLN A 120 53.24 34.79 50.95
CA GLN A 120 52.96 34.01 49.73
C GLN A 120 53.81 32.74 49.61
N ASP A 121 55.05 32.73 50.12
CA ASP A 121 55.87 31.51 50.18
C ASP A 121 55.28 30.52 51.18
N GLU A 122 54.90 29.32 50.72
CA GLU A 122 54.25 28.31 51.56
C GLU A 122 55.08 27.93 52.79
N ARG A 123 56.42 27.91 52.66
CA ARG A 123 57.32 27.51 53.73
C ARG A 123 57.28 28.52 54.87
N TRP A 124 57.42 29.81 54.56
CA TRP A 124 57.45 30.87 55.56
C TRP A 124 56.06 31.22 56.08
N ARG A 125 55.02 31.15 55.23
CA ARG A 125 53.63 31.34 55.64
C ARG A 125 53.19 30.34 56.70
N SER A 126 53.65 29.09 56.63
CA SER A 126 53.36 28.07 57.64
C SER A 126 54.06 28.31 58.99
N ALA A 127 55.23 28.97 58.96
CA ALA A 127 56.03 29.28 60.14
C ALA A 127 55.73 30.68 60.74
N PHE A 128 55.04 31.55 59.99
CA PHE A 128 54.73 32.91 60.37
C PHE A 128 53.38 32.99 61.10
N ASP A 129 53.36 33.63 62.27
CA ASP A 129 52.14 33.76 63.09
C ASP A 129 51.04 34.52 62.32
N PRO A 130 49.81 34.00 62.22
CA PRO A 130 48.67 34.69 61.62
C PRO A 130 48.41 36.10 62.19
N LYS A 131 48.69 36.35 63.49
CA LYS A 131 48.58 37.70 64.08
C LYS A 131 49.65 38.65 63.56
N LEU A 132 50.87 38.17 63.37
CA LEU A 132 51.94 38.96 62.75
C LEU A 132 51.66 39.20 61.26
N ALA A 133 51.00 38.25 60.58
CA ALA A 133 50.50 38.45 59.22
C ALA A 133 49.44 39.56 59.14
N SER A 134 48.50 39.62 60.09
CA SER A 134 47.52 40.72 60.13
C SER A 134 48.19 42.06 60.41
N LEU A 135 49.13 42.12 61.37
CA LEU A 135 49.89 43.33 61.69
C LEU A 135 50.77 43.79 60.53
N LEU A 136 51.36 42.87 59.76
CA LEU A 136 52.15 43.20 58.57
C LEU A 136 51.26 43.81 57.47
N ASN A 137 50.06 43.26 57.27
CA ASN A 137 49.08 43.82 56.34
C ASN A 137 48.56 45.20 56.81
N GLU A 138 48.31 45.38 58.11
CA GLU A 138 47.94 46.67 58.70
C GLU A 138 49.06 47.70 58.54
N LEU A 139 50.32 47.29 58.76
CA LEU A 139 51.50 48.13 58.56
C LEU A 139 51.65 48.53 57.08
N GLU A 140 51.52 47.58 56.15
CA GLU A 140 51.53 47.85 54.71
C GLU A 140 50.41 48.83 54.33
N ALA A 141 49.18 48.60 54.82
CA ALA A 141 48.03 49.46 54.54
C ALA A 141 48.21 50.87 55.11
N GLY A 142 48.73 50.98 56.34
CA GLY A 142 49.04 52.24 57.02
C GLY A 142 50.14 53.02 56.29
N LEU A 143 51.26 52.37 55.98
CA LEU A 143 52.35 52.97 55.22
C LEU A 143 51.89 53.38 53.81
N GLY A 144 51.11 52.54 53.14
CA GLY A 144 50.53 52.84 51.83
C GLY A 144 49.58 54.04 51.86
N SER A 145 48.78 54.21 52.92
CA SER A 145 47.94 55.40 53.11
C SER A 145 48.78 56.67 53.18
N VAL A 146 49.86 56.64 53.95
CA VAL A 146 50.78 57.77 54.10
C VAL A 146 51.49 58.07 52.79
N VAL A 147 51.97 57.06 52.06
CA VAL A 147 52.64 57.25 50.76
C VAL A 147 51.70 57.87 49.71
N ARG A 148 50.43 57.46 49.68
CA ARG A 148 49.42 58.05 48.78
C ARG A 148 49.05 59.49 49.14
N GLN A 149 49.24 59.88 50.40
CA GLN A 149 48.95 61.22 50.92
C GLN A 149 50.17 62.15 50.96
N SER A 150 51.40 61.64 50.87
CA SER A 150 52.63 62.41 50.99
C SER A 150 53.01 63.08 49.65
N GLY A 151 52.64 64.36 49.52
CA GLY A 151 53.54 65.40 49.01
C GLY A 151 54.34 65.99 50.18
N ASP A 152 55.47 66.64 49.91
CA ASP A 152 56.39 67.19 50.94
C ASP A 152 55.65 68.02 52.03
N LYS A 153 56.15 67.93 53.27
CA LYS A 153 55.55 68.35 54.57
C LYS A 153 54.53 69.52 54.60
N PRO A 154 53.62 69.51 55.60
CA PRO A 154 52.73 70.64 55.92
C PRO A 154 53.52 71.82 56.48
N SER A 155 53.98 72.74 55.64
CA SER A 155 54.35 74.08 56.08
C SER A 155 53.09 74.93 56.12
N ALA A 156 52.84 75.57 57.27
CA ALA A 156 51.57 76.18 57.64
C ALA A 156 51.14 77.43 56.84
N THR A 157 51.68 77.67 55.65
CA THR A 157 51.44 78.95 54.93
C THR A 157 51.26 78.86 53.41
N LYS A 158 51.25 77.68 52.78
CA LYS A 158 50.72 77.50 51.41
C LYS A 158 49.92 76.19 51.33
N GLY A 159 48.66 76.30 50.89
CA GLY A 159 47.72 75.18 50.84
C GLY A 159 48.23 73.98 50.04
N ARG A 160 47.89 72.77 50.50
CA ARG A 160 48.13 71.51 49.79
C ARG A 160 47.52 71.59 48.39
N THR A 161 48.31 71.39 47.34
CA THR A 161 47.80 71.28 45.97
C THR A 161 47.38 69.84 45.70
N GLU A 162 46.13 69.61 45.28
CA GLU A 162 45.58 68.29 44.90
C GLU A 162 46.33 67.62 43.73
N ASP A 163 47.26 68.34 43.10
CA ASP A 163 48.10 67.95 41.97
C ASP A 163 49.37 67.16 42.36
N ASP A 164 49.71 67.06 43.66
CA ASP A 164 50.91 66.36 44.12
C ASP A 164 50.62 64.88 44.39
N VAL A 165 50.68 64.08 43.31
CA VAL A 165 50.16 62.71 43.26
C VAL A 165 51.28 61.64 43.11
N LEU A 166 52.49 61.92 43.62
CA LEU A 166 53.68 61.09 43.37
C LEU A 166 53.58 59.66 43.94
N GLY A 167 52.75 59.45 44.97
CA GLY A 167 52.53 58.13 45.57
C GLY A 167 51.47 57.25 44.89
N ILE A 168 50.79 57.73 43.84
CA ILE A 168 49.72 57.00 43.15
C ILE A 168 50.26 56.40 41.86
N LEU A 169 50.48 55.08 41.87
CA LEU A 169 51.13 54.36 40.78
C LEU A 169 50.18 53.39 40.05
N THR A 170 49.03 53.09 40.66
CA THR A 170 48.02 52.20 40.10
C THR A 170 46.61 52.80 40.25
N PRO A 171 45.62 52.38 39.44
CA PRO A 171 44.24 52.83 39.61
C PRO A 171 43.69 52.56 41.01
N ASN A 172 44.05 51.42 41.61
CA ASN A 172 43.67 51.10 42.97
C ASN A 172 44.25 52.09 44.00
N ASP A 173 45.46 52.61 43.78
CA ASP A 173 46.01 53.65 44.66
C ASP A 173 45.17 54.94 44.59
N GLU A 174 44.62 55.30 43.42
CA GLU A 174 43.72 56.45 43.27
C GLU A 174 42.38 56.20 43.98
N PHE A 175 41.80 55.01 43.82
CA PHE A 175 40.53 54.67 44.48
C PHE A 175 40.66 54.65 46.00
N GLN A 176 41.76 54.07 46.51
CA GLN A 176 42.06 54.04 47.94
C GLN A 176 42.39 55.43 48.49
N PHE A 177 42.97 56.32 47.68
CA PHE A 177 43.16 57.71 48.10
C PHE A 177 41.82 58.39 48.42
N TRP A 178 40.82 58.29 47.54
CA TRP A 178 39.51 58.91 47.76
C TRP A 178 38.75 58.25 48.91
N ALA A 179 38.84 56.91 49.03
CA ALA A 179 38.26 56.19 50.17
C ALA A 179 38.86 56.68 51.51
N ASN A 180 40.19 56.72 51.60
CA ASN A 180 40.89 57.21 52.80
C ASN A 180 40.56 58.68 53.08
N LEU A 181 40.47 59.53 52.06
CA LEU A 181 40.11 60.94 52.22
C LEU A 181 38.67 61.12 52.69
N SER A 182 37.74 60.24 52.28
CA SER A 182 36.36 60.26 52.78
C SER A 182 36.27 59.92 54.28
N GLU A 183 37.16 59.06 54.78
CA GLU A 183 37.18 58.68 56.19
C GLU A 183 37.96 59.69 57.05
N SER A 184 39.08 60.22 56.53
CA SER A 184 40.04 61.01 57.31
C SER A 184 39.90 62.53 57.17
N ALA A 185 39.11 63.06 56.22
CA ALA A 185 39.01 64.51 56.01
C ALA A 185 38.29 65.21 57.19
N GLU A 186 38.90 66.29 57.69
CA GLU A 186 38.33 67.13 58.76
C GLU A 186 37.20 68.04 58.27
N LYS A 187 37.23 68.48 57.00
CA LYS A 187 36.19 69.34 56.40
C LYS A 187 35.06 68.50 55.80
N ASN A 188 33.82 68.78 56.20
CA ASN A 188 32.65 68.02 55.73
C ASN A 188 32.45 68.10 54.20
N SER A 189 32.72 69.25 53.57
CA SER A 189 32.62 69.40 52.11
C SER A 189 33.64 68.56 51.33
N LEU A 190 34.85 68.39 51.87
CA LEU A 190 35.87 67.51 51.27
C LEU A 190 35.51 66.04 51.49
N ARG A 191 34.93 65.71 52.64
CA ARG A 191 34.42 64.36 52.96
C ARG A 191 33.30 63.94 52.01
N GLU A 192 32.30 64.79 51.79
CA GLU A 192 31.18 64.52 50.87
C GLU A 192 31.67 64.39 49.42
N ARG A 193 32.57 65.28 48.97
CA ARG A 193 33.22 65.18 47.65
C ARG A 193 34.01 63.88 47.48
N ALA A 194 34.81 63.50 48.47
CA ALA A 194 35.59 62.27 48.44
C ALA A 194 34.69 61.01 48.48
N SER A 195 33.60 61.04 49.26
CA SER A 195 32.59 59.98 49.28
C SER A 195 31.90 59.83 47.94
N TYR A 196 31.56 60.94 47.27
CA TYR A 196 30.98 60.93 45.93
C TYR A 196 31.91 60.29 44.91
N PHE A 197 33.18 60.72 44.84
CA PHE A 197 34.15 60.11 43.92
C PHE A 197 34.42 58.64 44.25
N THR A 198 34.47 58.27 45.53
CA THR A 198 34.57 56.87 45.95
C THR A 198 33.39 56.04 45.45
N GLN A 199 32.17 56.59 45.50
CA GLN A 199 30.98 55.93 44.98
C GLN A 199 31.01 55.79 43.45
N GLN A 200 31.46 56.82 42.73
CA GLN A 200 31.61 56.76 41.27
C GLN A 200 32.63 55.70 40.85
N PHE A 201 33.81 55.66 41.49
CA PHE A 201 34.85 54.68 41.17
C PHE A 201 34.54 53.24 41.62
N LYS A 202 33.53 53.04 42.47
CA LYS A 202 33.17 51.73 43.02
C LYS A 202 32.81 50.70 41.94
N SER A 203 32.24 51.15 40.83
CA SER A 203 31.89 50.32 39.66
C SER A 203 33.12 49.60 39.11
N ILE A 204 34.21 50.34 38.87
CA ILE A 204 35.43 49.83 38.26
C ILE A 204 36.47 49.33 39.27
N GLN A 205 36.39 49.75 40.54
CA GLN A 205 37.37 49.40 41.57
C GLN A 205 37.53 47.89 41.75
N LYS A 206 36.42 47.15 41.81
CA LYS A 206 36.44 45.68 42.00
C LYS A 206 37.19 44.98 40.86
N GLU A 207 36.96 45.44 39.63
CA GLU A 207 37.53 44.84 38.42
C GLU A 207 39.03 45.13 38.31
N TYR A 208 39.48 46.35 38.63
CA TYR A 208 40.92 46.68 38.65
C TYR A 208 41.70 45.97 39.77
N VAL A 209 41.08 45.70 40.92
CA VAL A 209 41.71 44.90 42.00
C VAL A 209 41.90 43.45 41.56
N GLY A 210 40.95 42.89 40.82
CA GLY A 210 40.97 41.53 40.28
C GLY A 210 41.48 41.40 38.84
N LEU A 211 42.17 42.41 38.29
CA LEU A 211 42.42 42.56 36.85
C LEU A 211 43.06 41.31 36.22
N ASP A 212 44.03 40.69 36.91
CA ASP A 212 44.74 39.50 36.41
C ASP A 212 43.84 38.27 36.21
N SER A 213 42.74 38.18 36.95
CA SER A 213 41.78 37.06 36.87
C SER A 213 40.79 37.18 35.70
N LEU A 214 40.62 38.38 35.17
CA LEU A 214 39.67 38.65 34.10
C LEU A 214 40.13 38.06 32.75
N SER A 215 39.16 37.69 31.91
CA SER A 215 39.43 37.34 30.51
C SER A 215 39.68 38.61 29.69
N MET A 216 40.32 38.47 28.52
CA MET A 216 40.59 39.63 27.66
C MET A 216 39.31 40.26 27.10
N SER A 217 38.20 39.51 27.02
CA SER A 217 36.90 40.07 26.62
C SER A 217 36.33 40.96 27.73
N ASP A 218 36.34 40.48 28.98
CA ASP A 218 35.82 41.22 30.13
C ASP A 218 36.59 42.54 30.34
N VAL A 219 37.90 42.54 30.04
CA VAL A 219 38.71 43.76 30.09
C VAL A 219 38.32 44.77 29.00
N GLY A 220 37.82 44.32 27.85
CA GLY A 220 37.22 45.19 26.84
C GLY A 220 35.99 45.94 27.37
N ASP A 221 35.13 45.24 28.12
CA ASP A 221 33.97 45.87 28.78
C ASP A 221 34.41 46.83 29.90
N LEU A 222 35.44 46.46 30.68
CA LEU A 222 36.04 47.34 31.69
C LEU A 222 36.59 48.64 31.08
N VAL A 223 37.11 48.62 29.85
CA VAL A 223 37.59 49.83 29.15
C VAL A 223 36.44 50.81 28.90
N GLU A 224 35.28 50.35 28.42
CA GLU A 224 34.11 51.21 28.22
C GLU A 224 33.52 51.68 29.57
N GLN A 225 33.40 50.79 30.56
CA GLN A 225 32.96 51.18 31.91
C GLN A 225 33.88 52.23 32.55
N SER A 226 35.20 52.10 32.34
CA SER A 226 36.18 53.07 32.83
C SER A 226 36.01 54.42 32.14
N LYS A 227 35.76 54.44 30.84
CA LYS A 227 35.49 55.66 30.07
C LYS A 227 34.24 56.37 30.57
N ASP A 228 33.14 55.64 30.75
CA ASP A 228 31.88 56.20 31.25
C ASP A 228 32.05 56.73 32.68
N THR A 229 32.71 55.97 33.56
CA THR A 229 33.01 56.40 34.93
C THR A 229 33.86 57.67 34.97
N LEU A 230 34.86 57.80 34.09
CA LEU A 230 35.66 59.02 34.00
C LEU A 230 34.84 60.19 33.45
N ASP A 231 33.93 59.98 32.49
CA ASP A 231 33.03 61.03 31.99
C ASP A 231 32.09 61.54 33.09
N ASP A 232 31.53 60.63 33.90
CA ASP A 232 30.67 60.95 35.04
C ASP A 232 31.44 61.74 36.12
N VAL A 233 32.66 61.30 36.48
CA VAL A 233 33.54 62.00 37.44
C VAL A 233 33.92 63.38 36.93
N TRP A 234 34.14 63.54 35.63
CA TRP A 234 34.41 64.85 35.06
C TRP A 234 33.16 65.71 35.12
N ARG A 235 32.05 65.33 34.46
CA ARG A 235 30.86 66.17 34.23
C ARG A 235 30.02 66.53 35.46
N GLN A 236 30.34 65.98 36.63
CA GLN A 236 29.64 66.29 37.86
C GLN A 236 29.70 67.80 38.18
N THR A 237 28.57 68.36 38.63
CA THR A 237 28.45 69.78 38.99
C THR A 237 28.24 70.03 40.48
N ASP A 238 28.05 68.96 41.26
CA ASP A 238 27.63 69.04 42.67
C ASP A 238 28.79 69.41 43.60
N PHE A 239 30.03 69.06 43.22
CA PHE A 239 31.25 69.30 44.00
C PHE A 239 32.33 70.01 43.17
N GLN A 240 33.39 70.46 43.83
CA GLN A 240 34.55 71.06 43.16
C GLN A 240 35.09 70.11 42.07
N PRO A 241 35.32 70.61 40.82
CA PRO A 241 35.74 69.77 39.70
C PRO A 241 37.00 68.95 39.98
N TYR A 242 37.10 67.81 39.31
CA TYR A 242 38.29 66.96 39.37
C TYR A 242 39.46 67.65 38.62
N PRO A 243 40.67 67.77 39.20
CA PRO A 243 41.77 68.51 38.56
C PRO A 243 42.24 67.91 37.23
N GLU A 244 42.52 68.76 36.25
CA GLU A 244 42.92 68.33 34.89
C GLU A 244 44.21 67.49 34.89
N LEU A 245 45.26 67.95 35.59
CA LEU A 245 46.54 67.23 35.68
C LEU A 245 46.39 65.86 36.37
N ARG A 246 45.50 65.77 37.36
CA ARG A 246 45.21 64.53 38.06
C ARG A 246 44.43 63.56 37.16
N MET A 247 43.49 64.07 36.35
CA MET A 247 42.74 63.25 35.39
C MET A 247 43.66 62.67 34.31
N ILE A 248 44.63 63.46 33.81
CA ILE A 248 45.68 62.97 32.91
C ILE A 248 46.44 61.81 33.54
N ARG A 249 46.90 61.97 34.80
CA ARG A 249 47.59 60.89 35.51
C ARG A 249 46.70 59.66 35.71
N LEU A 250 45.42 59.83 36.04
CA LEU A 250 44.47 58.72 36.19
C LEU A 250 44.31 57.94 34.88
N MET A 251 44.20 58.64 33.74
CA MET A 251 44.17 58.02 32.42
C MET A 251 45.45 57.23 32.12
N ASP A 252 46.61 57.76 32.50
CA ASP A 252 47.91 57.12 32.28
C ASP A 252 48.14 55.91 33.19
N ILE A 253 47.76 55.94 34.47
CA ILE A 253 47.88 54.78 35.37
C ILE A 253 46.89 53.67 35.00
N ILE A 254 45.69 54.00 34.54
CA ILE A 254 44.75 53.03 33.97
C ILE A 254 45.35 52.43 32.70
N GLY A 255 45.83 53.27 31.78
CA GLY A 255 46.48 52.81 30.56
C GLY A 255 47.70 51.91 30.84
N GLY A 256 48.49 52.25 31.86
CA GLY A 256 49.63 51.44 32.31
C GLY A 256 49.22 50.12 32.98
N ALA A 257 48.08 50.08 33.68
CA ALA A 257 47.53 48.84 34.25
C ALA A 257 47.01 47.90 33.14
N LEU A 258 46.24 48.43 32.19
CA LEU A 258 45.75 47.70 31.02
C LEU A 258 46.90 47.18 30.16
N GLY A 259 47.91 48.02 29.90
CA GLY A 259 49.11 47.63 29.16
C GLY A 259 49.86 46.48 29.84
N ARG A 260 50.10 46.55 31.15
CA ARG A 260 50.75 45.47 31.92
C ARG A 260 49.93 44.18 31.91
N TYR A 261 48.60 44.29 32.03
CA TYR A 261 47.70 43.14 31.93
C TYR A 261 47.82 42.45 30.56
N VAL A 262 47.70 43.21 29.47
CA VAL A 262 47.87 42.69 28.10
C VAL A 262 49.24 42.04 27.95
N GLN A 263 50.30 42.67 28.48
CA GLN A 263 51.63 42.10 28.45
C GLN A 263 51.74 40.75 29.18
N LYS A 264 51.16 40.65 30.38
CA LYS A 264 51.18 39.43 31.19
C LYS A 264 50.35 38.29 30.57
N LYS A 265 49.21 38.60 29.95
CA LYS A 265 48.38 37.59 29.26
C LYS A 265 49.06 37.07 27.99
N LEU A 266 49.71 37.96 27.22
CA LEU A 266 50.39 37.58 25.98
C LEU A 266 51.76 36.94 26.20
N SER A 267 52.46 37.23 27.30
CA SER A 267 53.77 36.62 27.59
C SER A 267 53.69 35.11 27.87
N GLY A 268 52.51 34.60 28.24
CA GLY A 268 52.26 33.16 28.36
C GLY A 268 52.20 32.41 27.03
N LEU A 269 52.16 33.11 25.89
CA LEU A 269 52.07 32.53 24.55
C LEU A 269 53.40 32.67 23.82
N LYS A 270 53.80 31.62 23.09
CA LYS A 270 54.95 31.70 22.19
C LYS A 270 54.54 32.26 20.82
N LEU A 271 54.44 33.59 20.74
CA LEU A 271 53.82 34.30 19.62
C LEU A 271 54.34 33.93 18.21
N PHE A 272 55.61 33.53 18.08
CA PHE A 272 56.23 33.15 16.79
C PHE A 272 56.32 31.63 16.55
N GLU A 273 56.11 30.79 17.58
CA GLU A 273 56.21 29.31 17.46
C GLU A 273 54.84 28.64 17.37
N GLU A 274 53.85 29.12 18.13
CA GLU A 274 52.53 28.51 18.18
C GLU A 274 51.73 28.71 16.88
N PRO A 275 50.69 27.91 16.59
CA PRO A 275 49.82 28.13 15.43
C PRO A 275 49.18 29.52 15.42
N PHE A 276 49.22 30.22 14.28
CA PHE A 276 48.75 31.61 14.21
C PHE A 276 47.26 31.77 14.56
N LEU A 277 46.41 30.78 14.29
CA LEU A 277 44.98 30.84 14.63
C LEU A 277 44.74 31.12 16.12
N LEU A 278 45.45 30.43 17.02
CA LEU A 278 45.35 30.60 18.48
C LEU A 278 45.91 31.95 18.94
N VAL A 279 47.03 32.34 18.36
CA VAL A 279 47.74 33.58 18.72
C VAL A 279 47.01 34.83 18.21
N ARG A 280 46.37 34.74 17.04
CA ARG A 280 45.75 35.87 16.32
C ARG A 280 44.63 36.51 17.12
N GLU A 281 43.74 35.73 17.70
CA GLU A 281 42.60 36.24 18.46
C GLU A 281 43.08 36.97 19.72
N ASN A 282 43.97 36.32 20.48
CA ASN A 282 44.56 36.89 21.67
C ASN A 282 45.32 38.20 21.39
N LEU A 283 46.14 38.25 20.32
CA LEU A 283 46.82 39.47 19.93
C LEU A 283 45.87 40.58 19.48
N ARG A 284 44.84 40.26 18.70
CA ARG A 284 43.86 41.27 18.24
C ARG A 284 43.05 41.84 19.39
N THR A 285 42.62 41.01 20.33
CA THR A 285 41.91 41.49 21.53
C THR A 285 42.84 42.34 22.39
N GLY A 286 44.10 41.94 22.56
CA GLY A 286 45.11 42.75 23.27
C GLY A 286 45.34 44.12 22.62
N VAL A 287 45.44 44.17 21.28
CA VAL A 287 45.50 45.44 20.52
C VAL A 287 44.24 46.26 20.75
N SER A 288 43.06 45.65 20.63
CA SER A 288 41.76 46.32 20.77
C SER A 288 41.63 47.02 22.12
N ILE A 289 41.96 46.33 23.23
CA ILE A 289 41.94 46.92 24.58
C ILE A 289 42.81 48.18 24.64
N CYS A 290 44.03 48.10 24.08
CA CYS A 290 44.96 49.22 24.08
C CYS A 290 44.44 50.40 23.24
N GLU A 291 43.95 50.13 22.03
CA GLU A 291 43.44 51.14 21.10
C GLU A 291 42.14 51.79 21.60
N GLN A 292 41.20 50.99 22.13
CA GLN A 292 39.94 51.48 22.67
C GLN A 292 40.17 52.46 23.82
N TRP A 293 41.07 52.16 24.76
CA TRP A 293 41.38 53.09 25.84
C TRP A 293 42.04 54.38 25.32
N VAL A 294 42.97 54.27 24.38
CA VAL A 294 43.58 55.46 23.75
C VAL A 294 42.50 56.32 23.08
N VAL A 295 41.63 55.72 22.27
CA VAL A 295 40.52 56.41 21.59
C VAL A 295 39.53 57.01 22.59
N ALA A 296 39.25 56.33 23.69
CA ALA A 296 38.38 56.82 24.75
C ALA A 296 38.95 58.10 25.39
N CYS A 297 40.21 58.08 25.84
CA CYS A 297 40.89 59.26 26.40
C CYS A 297 40.90 60.43 25.40
N GLU A 298 41.18 60.12 24.15
CA GLU A 298 41.21 61.03 23.02
C GLU A 298 39.85 61.68 22.71
N HIS A 299 38.77 60.89 22.78
CA HIS A 299 37.40 61.34 22.57
C HIS A 299 36.92 62.22 23.73
N LEU A 300 37.14 61.76 24.97
CA LEU A 300 36.76 62.48 26.19
C LEU A 300 37.42 63.86 26.23
N THR A 301 38.75 63.92 26.12
CA THR A 301 39.53 65.17 26.18
C THR A 301 39.43 66.02 24.92
N GLY A 302 39.20 65.42 23.75
CA GLY A 302 39.20 66.11 22.46
C GLY A 302 37.83 66.65 22.02
N GLN A 303 36.73 66.01 22.42
CA GLN A 303 35.38 66.33 21.94
C GLN A 303 34.40 66.56 23.08
N VAL A 304 34.32 65.62 24.01
CA VAL A 304 33.27 65.57 25.03
C VAL A 304 33.46 66.68 26.06
N TRP A 305 34.62 66.71 26.72
CA TRP A 305 34.92 67.64 27.81
C TRP A 305 35.25 69.05 27.35
N LYS A 306 35.67 69.24 26.09
CA LYS A 306 35.81 70.59 25.50
C LYS A 306 34.48 71.30 25.32
N ARG A 307 33.39 70.54 25.12
CA ARG A 307 32.03 71.07 24.92
C ARG A 307 31.25 71.17 26.24
N HIS A 308 31.81 70.70 27.35
CA HIS A 308 31.17 70.77 28.66
C HIS A 308 31.34 72.17 29.27
N ALA A 309 30.28 72.99 29.19
CA ALA A 309 30.32 74.40 29.59
C ALA A 309 30.69 74.69 31.06
N PRO A 310 30.24 73.89 32.07
CA PRO A 310 30.54 74.16 33.48
C PRO A 310 32.04 74.19 33.84
N HIS A 311 32.84 73.28 33.29
CA HIS A 311 34.31 73.29 33.42
C HIS A 311 34.95 72.61 32.19
N PRO A 312 35.27 73.38 31.13
CA PRO A 312 35.77 72.81 29.89
C PRO A 312 37.22 72.34 30.03
N TRP A 313 37.55 71.26 29.31
CA TRP A 313 38.93 70.79 29.17
C TRP A 313 39.80 71.83 28.45
N LYS A 314 40.87 72.30 29.09
CA LYS A 314 41.74 73.36 28.53
C LYS A 314 42.91 72.79 27.75
N GLY A 315 43.39 71.60 28.11
CA GLY A 315 44.53 70.96 27.49
C GLY A 315 44.29 70.47 26.06
N ASN A 316 45.37 70.01 25.45
CA ASN A 316 45.29 69.28 24.19
C ASN A 316 44.64 67.91 24.41
N LYS A 317 44.33 67.26 23.29
CA LYS A 317 43.89 65.87 23.26
C LYS A 317 44.92 64.99 23.97
N HIS A 318 44.52 64.28 25.01
CA HIS A 318 45.41 63.39 25.77
C HIS A 318 45.51 62.02 25.11
N CYS A 319 46.71 61.45 25.08
CA CYS A 319 47.00 60.13 24.54
C CYS A 319 48.00 59.41 25.47
N PRO A 320 47.60 58.29 26.10
CA PRO A 320 48.52 57.46 26.89
C PRO A 320 49.63 56.85 26.02
N GLN A 321 50.75 57.55 25.90
CA GLN A 321 51.79 57.28 24.89
C GLN A 321 52.39 55.87 24.99
N THR A 322 52.61 55.37 26.21
CA THR A 322 53.17 54.02 26.43
C THR A 322 52.22 52.93 25.91
N LEU A 323 50.92 53.07 26.17
CA LEU A 323 49.90 52.12 25.72
C LEU A 323 49.72 52.18 24.21
N HIS A 324 49.73 53.39 23.63
CA HIS A 324 49.70 53.59 22.18
C HIS A 324 50.89 52.93 21.47
N CYS A 325 52.10 53.11 22.00
CA CYS A 325 53.29 52.48 21.44
C CYS A 325 53.25 50.95 21.59
N LEU A 326 52.74 50.42 22.70
CA LEU A 326 52.51 48.98 22.87
C LEU A 326 51.50 48.46 21.84
N ALA A 327 50.37 49.14 21.64
CA ALA A 327 49.37 48.78 20.63
C ALA A 327 49.97 48.70 19.23
N LYS A 328 50.78 49.72 18.85
CA LYS A 328 51.52 49.72 17.58
C LYS A 328 52.45 48.52 17.46
N ARG A 329 53.21 48.23 18.52
CA ARG A 329 54.12 47.09 18.54
C ARG A 329 53.38 45.76 18.36
N LEU A 330 52.28 45.55 19.09
CA LEU A 330 51.48 44.34 18.97
C LEU A 330 50.82 44.20 17.58
N ASN A 331 50.34 45.31 17.00
CA ASN A 331 49.84 45.34 15.62
C ASN A 331 50.90 44.95 14.58
N GLU A 332 52.15 45.36 14.78
CA GLU A 332 53.26 44.92 13.93
C GLU A 332 53.48 43.41 14.04
N VAL A 333 53.43 42.84 15.24
CA VAL A 333 53.52 41.39 15.45
C VAL A 333 52.37 40.66 14.73
N VAL A 334 51.13 41.16 14.87
CA VAL A 334 49.96 40.64 14.14
C VAL A 334 50.19 40.67 12.63
N THR A 335 50.74 41.78 12.12
CA THR A 335 51.00 41.97 10.69
C THR A 335 52.08 41.01 10.19
N VAL A 336 53.22 40.90 10.90
CA VAL A 336 54.33 39.99 10.59
C VAL A 336 53.84 38.54 10.50
N ARG A 337 53.07 38.09 11.50
CA ARG A 337 52.52 36.74 11.55
C ARG A 337 51.45 36.49 10.49
N MET A 338 50.59 37.47 10.25
CA MET A 338 49.54 37.36 9.23
C MET A 338 50.12 37.30 7.81
N VAL A 339 51.15 38.09 7.52
CA VAL A 339 51.84 38.07 6.22
C VAL A 339 52.49 36.70 6.00
N HIS A 340 53.22 36.18 6.99
CA HIS A 340 53.83 34.86 6.93
C HIS A 340 52.80 33.75 6.64
N GLU A 341 51.69 33.70 7.39
CA GLU A 341 50.61 32.72 7.19
C GLU A 341 49.99 32.83 5.78
N LYS A 342 49.70 34.05 5.33
CA LYS A 342 49.08 34.29 4.02
C LYS A 342 50.03 33.96 2.86
N LEU A 343 51.33 34.17 3.01
CA LEU A 343 52.33 33.75 2.03
C LEU A 343 52.41 32.22 1.97
N LEU A 344 52.43 31.53 3.12
CA LEU A 344 52.41 30.07 3.17
C LEU A 344 51.20 29.48 2.44
N CYS A 345 50.00 30.04 2.64
CA CYS A 345 48.78 29.57 1.96
C CYS A 345 48.81 29.72 0.43
N LEU A 346 49.57 30.68 -0.13
CA LEU A 346 49.58 30.99 -1.57
C LEU A 346 50.81 30.41 -2.30
N LEU A 347 51.76 29.82 -1.58
CA LEU A 347 52.94 29.17 -2.15
C LEU A 347 52.75 27.64 -2.23
N PRO A 348 53.18 26.99 -3.32
CA PRO A 348 53.11 25.54 -3.47
C PRO A 348 54.10 24.86 -2.51
N GLY A 349 53.75 23.65 -2.06
CA GLY A 349 54.44 22.92 -0.99
C GLY A 349 55.96 22.82 -1.14
N GLY A 350 56.47 22.63 -2.36
CA GLY A 350 57.92 22.53 -2.61
C GLY A 350 58.72 23.80 -2.31
N LYS A 351 58.07 24.97 -2.18
CA LYS A 351 58.72 26.27 -1.88
C LYS A 351 58.36 26.81 -0.49
N GLN A 352 57.46 26.15 0.25
CA GLN A 352 57.09 26.55 1.61
C GLN A 352 58.24 26.37 2.61
N GLN A 353 59.23 25.52 2.30
CA GLN A 353 60.41 25.32 3.14
C GLN A 353 61.28 26.60 3.27
N ALA A 354 61.25 27.50 2.28
CA ALA A 354 61.91 28.80 2.37
C ALA A 354 61.23 29.74 3.38
N LEU A 355 59.97 29.47 3.73
CA LEU A 355 59.17 30.21 4.72
C LEU A 355 59.00 29.46 6.03
N SER A 356 59.90 28.53 6.38
CA SER A 356 59.88 27.89 7.71
C SER A 356 59.96 28.96 8.82
N ALA A 357 59.15 28.81 9.87
CA ALA A 357 59.08 29.75 10.99
C ALA A 357 60.48 30.05 11.58
N ASP A 358 61.34 29.03 11.70
CA ASP A 358 62.70 29.13 12.24
C ASP A 358 63.61 30.07 11.43
N ARG A 359 63.38 30.19 10.12
CA ARG A 359 64.18 31.07 9.23
C ARG A 359 63.59 32.45 9.12
N VAL A 360 62.26 32.54 9.01
CA VAL A 360 61.55 33.81 8.80
C VAL A 360 61.55 34.65 10.07
N PHE A 361 61.41 34.02 11.25
CA PHE A 361 61.38 34.72 12.53
C PHE A 361 62.72 34.76 13.27
N GLU A 362 63.80 34.23 12.70
CA GLU A 362 65.16 34.31 13.25
C GLU A 362 65.57 35.73 13.67
N PRO A 363 65.26 36.81 12.91
CA PRO A 363 65.58 38.18 13.31
C PRO A 363 64.97 38.61 14.66
N PHE A 364 63.91 37.93 15.11
CA PHE A 364 63.20 38.24 16.36
C PHE A 364 63.62 37.35 17.54
N SER A 365 64.47 36.34 17.34
CA SER A 365 64.80 35.31 18.34
C SER A 365 65.37 35.84 19.67
N GLY A 366 66.02 37.01 19.67
CA GLY A 366 66.54 37.68 20.87
C GLY A 366 65.68 38.80 21.43
N LEU A 367 64.49 39.06 20.86
CA LEU A 367 63.64 40.19 21.23
C LEU A 367 62.31 39.72 21.81
N ASN A 368 61.88 40.31 22.93
CA ASN A 368 60.53 40.06 23.44
C ASN A 368 59.52 40.98 22.73
N PRO A 369 58.57 40.43 21.94
CA PRO A 369 57.59 41.21 21.18
C PRO A 369 56.57 41.96 22.05
N VAL A 370 56.37 41.54 23.29
CA VAL A 370 55.32 42.05 24.18
C VAL A 370 55.84 43.18 25.08
N HIS A 371 57.12 43.16 25.44
CA HIS A 371 57.73 44.20 26.26
C HIS A 371 58.26 45.37 25.42
N TYR A 372 57.38 46.33 25.13
CA TYR A 372 57.79 47.59 24.52
C TYR A 372 58.63 48.43 25.50
N ASN A 373 59.82 48.82 25.06
CA ASN A 373 60.65 49.82 25.72
C ASN A 373 61.22 50.77 24.63
N PRO A 374 61.06 52.10 24.75
CA PRO A 374 61.61 53.05 23.78
C PRO A 374 63.11 52.86 23.51
N TYR A 375 63.88 52.42 24.51
CA TYR A 375 65.32 52.17 24.37
C TYR A 375 65.64 51.00 23.43
N THR A 376 64.80 49.96 23.40
CA THR A 376 65.00 48.77 22.56
C THR A 376 64.22 48.81 21.24
N GLU A 377 63.44 49.87 20.99
CA GLU A 377 62.70 50.10 19.74
C GLU A 377 63.59 50.04 18.47
N PRO A 378 64.79 50.64 18.43
CA PRO A 378 65.64 50.57 17.24
C PRO A 378 66.04 49.14 16.86
N LEU A 379 66.26 48.26 17.86
CA LEU A 379 66.58 46.84 17.63
C LEU A 379 65.41 46.11 16.98
N TRP A 380 64.18 46.40 17.44
CA TRP A 380 62.98 45.84 16.82
C TRP A 380 62.78 46.30 15.39
N ARG A 381 62.97 47.60 15.13
CA ARG A 381 62.88 48.15 13.77
C ARG A 381 63.88 47.48 12.82
N ALA A 382 65.10 47.25 13.28
CA ALA A 382 66.10 46.50 12.51
C ALA A 382 65.65 45.06 12.23
N ALA A 383 65.09 44.36 13.22
CA ALA A 383 64.56 43.00 13.04
C ALA A 383 63.39 42.94 12.05
N VAL A 384 62.47 43.91 12.10
CA VAL A 384 61.37 44.03 11.11
C VAL A 384 61.94 44.22 9.71
N VAL A 385 62.90 45.13 9.52
CA VAL A 385 63.53 45.35 8.20
C VAL A 385 64.24 44.08 7.69
N GLN A 386 64.89 43.32 8.56
CA GLN A 386 65.49 42.03 8.19
C GLN A 386 64.43 41.00 7.79
N PHE A 387 63.34 40.88 8.55
CA PHE A 387 62.20 40.04 8.19
C PHE A 387 61.65 40.41 6.81
N GLU A 388 61.46 41.69 6.52
CA GLU A 388 60.97 42.16 5.21
C GLU A 388 61.90 41.76 4.05
N ARG A 389 63.22 41.79 4.27
CA ARG A 389 64.20 41.33 3.27
C ARG A 389 64.13 39.82 3.04
N VAL A 390 63.92 39.03 4.09
CA VAL A 390 63.82 37.56 4.01
C VAL A 390 62.58 37.15 3.20
N ILE A 391 61.44 37.80 3.41
CA ILE A 391 60.18 37.43 2.73
C ILE A 391 60.02 38.04 1.32
N ALA A 392 60.80 39.05 0.94
CA ALA A 392 60.64 39.77 -0.33
C ALA A 392 60.62 38.87 -1.60
N PRO A 393 61.47 37.84 -1.74
CA PRO A 393 61.39 36.92 -2.89
C PRO A 393 60.07 36.14 -2.94
N SER A 394 59.56 35.73 -1.78
CA SER A 394 58.26 35.06 -1.65
C SER A 394 57.09 35.99 -1.94
N GLU A 395 57.18 37.27 -1.55
CA GLU A 395 56.19 38.30 -1.89
C GLU A 395 56.09 38.50 -3.42
N GLN A 396 57.21 38.53 -4.14
CA GLN A 396 57.21 38.66 -5.62
C GLN A 396 56.53 37.46 -6.29
N GLU A 397 56.84 36.24 -5.88
CA GLU A 397 56.21 35.04 -6.45
C GLU A 397 54.70 34.99 -6.16
N VAL A 398 54.30 35.36 -4.95
CA VAL A 398 52.88 35.46 -4.59
C VAL A 398 52.19 36.58 -5.36
N ALA A 399 52.86 37.71 -5.63
CA ALA A 399 52.32 38.77 -6.47
C ALA A 399 52.00 38.26 -7.89
N CYS A 400 52.90 37.48 -8.51
CA CYS A 400 52.63 36.86 -9.81
C CYS A 400 51.41 35.93 -9.78
N ARG A 401 51.24 35.11 -8.74
CA ARG A 401 50.05 34.25 -8.60
C ARG A 401 48.77 35.03 -8.37
N LEU A 402 48.81 36.05 -7.51
CA LEU A 402 47.67 36.94 -7.29
C LEU A 402 47.27 37.61 -8.60
N LYS A 403 48.24 38.01 -9.44
CA LYS A 403 47.99 38.55 -10.77
C LYS A 403 47.24 37.57 -11.67
N SER A 404 47.66 36.30 -11.70
CA SER A 404 46.94 35.23 -12.42
C SER A 404 45.52 35.02 -11.88
N HIS A 405 45.35 34.88 -10.56
CA HIS A 405 44.03 34.70 -9.94
C HIS A 405 43.10 35.90 -10.19
N ILE A 406 43.64 37.13 -10.17
CA ILE A 406 42.88 38.34 -10.47
C ILE A 406 42.46 38.35 -11.94
N ALA A 407 43.34 37.93 -12.85
CA ALA A 407 43.02 37.84 -14.28
C ALA A 407 41.85 36.85 -14.54
N ASP A 408 41.80 35.73 -13.84
CA ASP A 408 40.72 34.73 -13.98
C ASP A 408 39.34 35.27 -13.58
N VAL A 409 39.30 36.18 -12.60
CA VAL A 409 38.03 36.78 -12.09
C VAL A 409 37.81 38.20 -12.58
N GLN A 410 38.65 38.71 -13.49
CA GLN A 410 38.67 40.13 -13.84
C GLN A 410 37.35 40.60 -14.41
N ASP A 411 36.58 39.74 -15.08
CA ASP A 411 35.30 40.09 -15.71
C ASP A 411 34.16 40.22 -14.69
N ASN A 412 34.28 39.58 -13.52
CA ASN A 412 33.26 39.62 -12.48
C ASN A 412 33.65 40.61 -11.36
N PRO A 413 33.00 41.78 -11.25
CA PRO A 413 33.37 42.82 -10.28
C PRO A 413 33.23 42.37 -8.81
N GLN A 414 32.28 41.49 -8.49
CA GLN A 414 32.09 41.01 -7.11
C GLN A 414 33.16 40.00 -6.70
N GLN A 415 33.50 39.05 -7.59
CA GLN A 415 34.58 38.10 -7.35
C GLN A 415 35.94 38.80 -7.31
N LEU A 416 36.15 39.77 -8.20
CA LEU A 416 37.32 40.65 -8.18
C LEU A 416 37.45 41.35 -6.83
N LEU A 417 36.40 42.02 -6.36
CA LEU A 417 36.40 42.69 -5.05
C LEU A 417 36.69 41.70 -3.91
N GLN A 418 36.12 40.50 -3.96
CA GLN A 418 36.33 39.46 -2.95
C GLN A 418 37.79 38.99 -2.89
N VAL A 419 38.46 38.83 -4.04
CA VAL A 419 39.89 38.49 -4.09
C VAL A 419 40.74 39.58 -3.43
N PHE A 420 40.46 40.84 -3.77
CA PHE A 420 41.16 41.99 -3.17
C PHE A 420 40.89 42.12 -1.66
N GLN A 421 39.68 41.84 -1.20
CA GLN A 421 39.36 41.81 0.24
C GLN A 421 40.03 40.65 0.98
N LYS A 422 40.02 39.45 0.41
CA LYS A 422 40.58 38.22 1.02
C LYS A 422 42.10 38.30 1.22
N HIS A 423 42.78 39.01 0.31
CA HIS A 423 44.23 39.16 0.29
C HIS A 423 44.67 40.60 0.59
N LYS A 424 43.81 41.41 1.21
CA LYS A 424 44.06 42.85 1.47
C LYS A 424 45.38 43.11 2.21
N GLU A 425 45.74 42.24 3.15
CA GLU A 425 46.95 42.44 3.97
C GLU A 425 48.22 42.18 3.16
N LEU A 426 48.18 41.29 2.18
CA LEU A 426 49.26 41.08 1.22
C LEU A 426 49.32 42.18 0.17
N ILE A 427 48.18 42.60 -0.38
CA ILE A 427 48.12 43.61 -1.45
C ILE A 427 48.60 44.97 -0.95
N ARG A 428 48.40 45.29 0.33
CA ARG A 428 48.97 46.50 0.98
C ARG A 428 50.49 46.49 1.07
N ARG A 429 51.16 45.34 0.93
CA ARG A 429 52.62 45.26 1.03
C ARG A 429 53.27 45.99 -0.14
N PRO A 430 54.29 46.83 0.08
CA PRO A 430 54.88 47.65 -0.98
C PRO A 430 55.32 46.86 -2.22
N THR A 431 55.88 45.66 -2.05
CA THR A 431 56.32 44.80 -3.15
C THR A 431 55.15 44.33 -4.01
N ILE A 432 54.11 43.77 -3.38
CA ILE A 432 52.92 43.22 -4.06
C ILE A 432 52.08 44.34 -4.67
N SER A 433 51.92 45.45 -3.94
CA SER A 433 51.18 46.64 -4.36
C SER A 433 51.71 47.22 -5.68
N LYS A 434 53.05 47.25 -5.84
CA LYS A 434 53.73 47.69 -7.07
C LYS A 434 53.55 46.71 -8.23
N GLU A 435 53.66 45.40 -7.97
CA GLU A 435 53.48 44.37 -9.01
C GLU A 435 52.03 44.27 -9.53
N LEU A 436 51.05 44.57 -8.67
CA LEU A 436 49.62 44.58 -8.98
C LEU A 436 49.07 45.96 -9.36
N GLN A 437 49.93 46.91 -9.72
CA GLN A 437 49.53 48.30 -10.02
C GLN A 437 48.40 48.37 -11.06
N SER A 438 48.53 47.65 -12.19
CA SER A 438 47.53 47.62 -13.26
C SER A 438 46.17 47.06 -12.80
N GLU A 439 46.19 46.01 -11.99
CA GLU A 439 45.02 45.34 -11.46
C GLU A 439 44.30 46.21 -10.43
N ARG A 440 45.06 46.96 -9.61
CA ARG A 440 44.55 47.93 -8.64
C ARG A 440 43.87 49.11 -9.34
N GLU A 441 44.45 49.62 -10.43
CA GLU A 441 43.83 50.65 -11.27
C GLU A 441 42.54 50.17 -11.94
N LYS A 442 42.52 48.93 -12.44
CA LYS A 442 41.29 48.29 -12.96
C LYS A 442 40.22 48.13 -11.89
N LEU A 443 40.58 47.72 -10.67
CA LEU A 443 39.62 47.63 -9.56
C LEU A 443 39.02 49.00 -9.24
N LEU A 444 39.85 50.05 -9.20
CA LEU A 444 39.38 51.41 -8.95
C LEU A 444 38.37 51.87 -10.00
N ALA A 445 38.65 51.61 -11.29
CA ALA A 445 37.72 51.90 -12.38
C ALA A 445 36.40 51.13 -12.21
N LYS A 446 36.46 49.82 -11.93
CA LYS A 446 35.25 49.01 -11.71
C LYS A 446 34.44 49.44 -10.48
N LEU A 447 35.10 49.88 -9.40
CA LEU A 447 34.41 50.43 -8.23
C LEU A 447 33.73 51.75 -8.58
N LEU A 448 34.36 52.60 -9.38
CA LEU A 448 33.74 53.83 -9.88
C LEU A 448 32.50 53.52 -10.73
N ASP A 449 32.61 52.57 -11.68
CA ASP A 449 31.50 52.15 -12.53
C ASP A 449 30.37 51.51 -11.71
N TYR A 450 30.69 50.69 -10.72
CA TYR A 450 29.70 50.10 -9.81
C TYR A 450 28.91 51.16 -9.04
N ASN A 451 29.59 52.18 -8.49
CA ASN A 451 28.92 53.25 -7.75
C ASN A 451 28.15 54.19 -8.70
N LYS A 452 28.66 54.43 -9.91
CA LYS A 452 28.07 55.33 -10.89
C LYS A 452 26.94 54.71 -11.69
N GLU A 453 27.20 53.63 -12.42
CA GLU A 453 26.20 52.99 -13.28
C GLU A 453 25.26 52.07 -12.51
N GLY A 454 25.72 51.50 -11.40
CA GLY A 454 24.91 50.66 -10.53
C GLY A 454 24.09 51.46 -9.53
N LEU A 455 24.75 52.06 -8.54
CA LEU A 455 24.05 52.63 -7.38
C LEU A 455 23.41 53.99 -7.65
N LYS A 456 24.11 54.91 -8.30
CA LYS A 456 23.57 56.23 -8.60
C LYS A 456 22.41 56.17 -9.60
N ASN A 457 22.53 55.39 -10.68
CA ASN A 457 21.42 55.21 -11.63
C ASN A 457 20.21 54.48 -10.99
N ASP A 458 20.45 53.48 -10.13
CA ASP A 458 19.37 52.82 -9.38
C ASP A 458 18.64 53.82 -8.47
N PHE A 459 19.38 54.70 -7.81
CA PHE A 459 18.80 55.79 -7.02
C PHE A 459 17.97 56.75 -7.89
N GLU A 460 18.55 57.31 -8.95
CA GLU A 460 17.89 58.30 -9.82
C GLU A 460 16.63 57.75 -10.51
N SER A 461 16.63 56.46 -10.87
CA SER A 461 15.47 55.83 -11.52
C SER A 461 14.32 55.49 -10.56
N ARG A 462 14.61 55.35 -9.26
CA ARG A 462 13.66 54.81 -8.26
C ARG A 462 13.27 55.78 -7.15
N CYS A 463 13.93 56.93 -7.02
CA CYS A 463 13.72 57.82 -5.87
C CYS A 463 12.35 58.53 -5.89
N HIS A 464 11.68 58.60 -7.05
CA HIS A 464 10.47 59.41 -7.24
C HIS A 464 9.13 58.67 -7.04
N GLY A 465 9.11 57.33 -7.06
CA GLY A 465 7.89 56.51 -6.97
C GLY A 465 7.64 55.88 -5.59
N GLY A 466 6.45 55.30 -5.42
CA GLY A 466 6.11 54.50 -4.25
C GLY A 466 6.71 53.09 -4.35
N PRO A 467 6.87 52.36 -3.23
CA PRO A 467 7.43 51.02 -3.29
C PRO A 467 6.59 50.06 -4.15
N GLY A 468 7.22 49.42 -5.12
CA GLY A 468 6.58 48.52 -6.08
C GLY A 468 6.23 49.15 -7.43
N ASP A 469 6.30 50.48 -7.53
CA ASP A 469 6.15 51.19 -8.79
C ASP A 469 7.38 51.03 -9.68
N LYS A 470 7.21 51.21 -10.99
CA LYS A 470 8.34 51.19 -11.96
C LYS A 470 9.41 52.22 -11.64
N THR A 471 9.01 53.36 -11.06
CA THR A 471 9.86 54.48 -10.68
C THR A 471 10.15 54.52 -9.17
N GLY A 472 9.85 53.44 -8.44
CA GLY A 472 9.98 53.36 -6.98
C GLY A 472 10.91 52.24 -6.49
N PRO A 473 11.25 52.23 -5.19
CA PRO A 473 12.04 51.15 -4.60
C PRO A 473 11.27 49.82 -4.59
N LEU A 474 11.98 48.71 -4.43
CA LEU A 474 11.34 47.40 -4.34
C LEU A 474 10.53 47.26 -3.04
N VAL A 475 9.41 46.52 -3.09
CA VAL A 475 8.56 46.31 -1.91
C VAL A 475 9.27 45.39 -0.90
N GLY A 476 9.56 45.92 0.28
CA GLY A 476 10.05 45.16 1.41
C GLY A 476 8.90 44.44 2.13
N ARG A 477 9.14 43.21 2.56
CA ARG A 477 8.15 42.43 3.31
C ARG A 477 7.85 43.11 4.65
N ASN A 478 6.57 43.41 4.90
CA ASN A 478 6.10 44.07 6.13
C ASN A 478 6.73 45.45 6.42
N LEU A 479 7.21 46.15 5.38
CA LEU A 479 7.69 47.52 5.53
C LEU A 479 6.61 48.51 5.07
N PRO A 480 6.19 49.44 5.95
CA PRO A 480 5.45 50.63 5.55
C PRO A 480 6.25 51.43 4.51
N GLU A 481 5.54 52.25 3.73
CA GLU A 481 6.13 52.95 2.59
C GLU A 481 7.37 53.79 2.95
N VAL A 482 7.26 54.65 3.96
CA VAL A 482 8.37 55.51 4.41
C VAL A 482 9.58 54.70 4.87
N VAL A 483 9.34 53.63 5.64
CA VAL A 483 10.41 52.79 6.18
C VAL A 483 11.10 52.05 5.04
N ASN A 484 10.35 51.61 4.04
CA ASN A 484 10.91 50.94 2.88
C ASN A 484 11.83 51.86 2.07
N LYS A 485 11.41 53.11 1.81
CA LYS A 485 12.24 54.13 1.15
C LYS A 485 13.54 54.39 1.92
N ILE A 486 13.45 54.57 3.24
CA ILE A 486 14.61 54.79 4.12
C ILE A 486 15.57 53.59 4.15
N VAL A 487 15.04 52.37 4.31
CA VAL A 487 15.87 51.15 4.35
C VAL A 487 16.58 50.92 3.01
N TRP A 488 15.89 51.16 1.89
CA TRP A 488 16.49 51.07 0.56
C TRP A 488 17.65 52.06 0.40
N VAL A 489 17.48 53.32 0.78
CA VAL A 489 18.54 54.33 0.69
C VAL A 489 19.69 54.05 1.66
N ARG A 490 19.43 53.58 2.89
CA ARG A 490 20.48 53.12 3.80
C ARG A 490 21.31 51.98 3.24
N HIS A 491 20.69 51.07 2.50
CA HIS A 491 21.40 50.00 1.81
C HIS A 491 22.33 50.54 0.73
N LEU A 492 21.89 51.55 -0.03
CA LEU A 492 22.75 52.23 -1.01
C LEU A 492 23.90 52.97 -0.31
N LEU A 493 23.62 53.72 0.77
CA LEU A 493 24.63 54.39 1.59
C LEU A 493 25.72 53.42 2.04
N HIS A 494 25.33 52.28 2.63
CA HIS A 494 26.27 51.30 3.14
C HIS A 494 27.18 50.72 2.05
N LYS A 495 26.64 50.45 0.85
CA LYS A 495 27.44 49.96 -0.29
C LYS A 495 28.46 50.97 -0.79
N VAL A 496 28.10 52.26 -0.79
CA VAL A 496 29.03 53.34 -1.17
C VAL A 496 30.10 53.49 -0.09
N GLU A 497 29.73 53.48 1.20
CA GLU A 497 30.66 53.54 2.32
C GLU A 497 31.64 52.35 2.35
N ASP A 498 31.17 51.14 2.02
CA ASP A 498 32.03 49.96 1.90
C ASP A 498 33.01 50.11 0.73
N SER A 499 32.55 50.62 -0.42
CA SER A 499 33.41 50.90 -1.58
C SER A 499 34.51 51.91 -1.23
N VAL A 500 34.16 52.96 -0.48
CA VAL A 500 35.10 53.96 0.06
C VAL A 500 36.09 53.31 1.02
N ARG A 501 35.62 52.48 1.96
CA ARG A 501 36.47 51.81 2.94
C ARG A 501 37.50 50.88 2.27
N ILE A 502 37.07 50.10 1.28
CA ILE A 502 37.93 49.15 0.57
C ILE A 502 38.95 49.88 -0.31
N SER A 503 38.50 50.91 -1.04
CA SER A 503 39.39 51.70 -1.89
C SER A 503 40.40 52.50 -1.07
N ALA A 504 40.01 53.13 0.03
CA ALA A 504 40.94 53.84 0.93
C ALA A 504 41.99 52.88 1.52
N ALA A 505 41.58 51.65 1.82
CA ALA A 505 42.44 50.59 2.34
C ALA A 505 43.47 50.06 1.34
N LEU A 506 43.19 50.10 0.03
CA LEU A 506 43.94 49.35 -0.97
C LEU A 506 44.50 50.21 -2.11
N LEU A 507 43.99 51.41 -2.33
CA LEU A 507 44.14 52.18 -3.57
C LEU A 507 44.48 53.66 -3.33
N SER A 508 44.76 54.07 -2.09
CA SER A 508 44.90 55.49 -1.70
C SER A 508 46.10 56.21 -2.34
N ASP A 509 47.11 55.47 -2.77
CA ASP A 509 48.30 55.92 -3.51
C ASP A 509 48.06 56.12 -5.02
N LEU A 510 46.94 55.64 -5.57
CA LEU A 510 46.62 55.77 -6.99
C LEU A 510 46.16 57.19 -7.35
N SER A 511 46.53 57.66 -8.55
CA SER A 511 46.15 59.01 -9.04
C SER A 511 44.63 59.19 -9.18
N GLY A 512 43.90 58.16 -9.61
CA GLY A 512 42.44 58.19 -9.77
C GLY A 512 41.64 58.11 -8.46
N PHE A 513 42.29 57.86 -7.32
CA PHE A 513 41.59 57.64 -6.04
C PHE A 513 40.88 58.90 -5.56
N LYS A 514 41.52 60.08 -5.74
CA LYS A 514 40.92 61.36 -5.33
C LYS A 514 39.63 61.68 -6.08
N SER A 515 39.56 61.36 -7.37
CA SER A 515 38.33 61.54 -8.17
C SER A 515 37.23 60.57 -7.75
N PHE A 516 37.58 59.31 -7.44
CA PHE A 516 36.63 58.33 -6.92
C PHE A 516 36.05 58.77 -5.57
N MET A 517 36.90 59.21 -4.63
CA MET A 517 36.46 59.68 -3.32
C MET A 517 35.49 60.86 -3.42
N ARG A 518 35.80 61.87 -4.24
CA ARG A 518 34.89 63.01 -4.47
C ARG A 518 33.53 62.55 -4.98
N PHE A 519 33.50 61.64 -5.98
CA PHE A 519 32.25 61.10 -6.51
C PHE A 519 31.42 60.36 -5.44
N CYS A 520 32.07 59.53 -4.63
CA CYS A 520 31.40 58.82 -3.54
C CYS A 520 30.90 59.77 -2.45
N ASP A 521 31.69 60.79 -2.07
CA ASP A 521 31.29 61.80 -1.09
C ASP A 521 30.03 62.57 -1.58
N ASP A 522 30.03 63.00 -2.85
CA ASP A 522 28.86 63.67 -3.47
C ASP A 522 27.62 62.75 -3.48
N LEU A 523 27.78 61.47 -3.82
CA LEU A 523 26.68 60.50 -3.82
C LEU A 523 26.15 60.24 -2.40
N LEU A 524 27.04 60.11 -1.41
CA LEU A 524 26.65 59.93 -0.01
C LEU A 524 25.87 61.13 0.51
N GLU A 525 26.25 62.36 0.13
CA GLU A 525 25.52 63.57 0.50
C GLU A 525 24.09 63.56 -0.05
N VAL A 526 23.91 63.23 -1.33
CA VAL A 526 22.59 63.12 -1.97
C VAL A 526 21.72 62.04 -1.30
N LEU A 527 22.28 60.86 -1.03
CA LEU A 527 21.55 59.76 -0.40
C LEU A 527 21.14 60.10 1.05
N ARG A 528 22.02 60.74 1.84
CA ARG A 528 21.70 61.19 3.21
C ARG A 528 20.63 62.28 3.21
N ALA A 529 20.65 63.18 2.23
CA ALA A 529 19.61 64.21 2.08
C ALA A 529 18.24 63.59 1.80
N TYR A 530 18.16 62.59 0.92
CA TYR A 530 16.90 61.88 0.64
C TYR A 530 16.38 61.12 1.86
N GLU A 531 17.25 60.42 2.60
CA GLU A 531 16.86 59.74 3.84
C GLU A 531 16.20 60.70 4.84
N GLN A 532 16.80 61.88 5.01
CA GLN A 532 16.28 62.93 5.89
C GLN A 532 14.95 63.50 5.40
N GLU A 533 14.84 63.78 4.09
CA GLU A 533 13.61 64.31 3.47
C GLU A 533 12.43 63.36 3.66
N GLN A 534 12.60 62.06 3.41
CA GLN A 534 11.52 61.07 3.59
C GLN A 534 11.03 60.99 5.04
N PHE A 535 11.94 61.12 6.02
CA PHE A 535 11.57 61.13 7.43
C PHE A 535 10.81 62.43 7.80
N GLU A 536 11.27 63.58 7.30
CA GLU A 536 10.62 64.87 7.54
C GLU A 536 9.21 64.95 6.92
N ASP A 537 9.05 64.44 5.69
CA ASP A 537 7.76 64.35 5.00
C ASP A 537 6.76 63.50 5.77
N TRP A 538 7.17 62.30 6.19
CA TRP A 538 6.34 61.44 7.03
C TRP A 538 5.96 62.12 8.34
N SER A 539 6.92 62.77 9.01
CA SER A 539 6.65 63.51 10.25
C SER A 539 5.61 64.61 10.04
N ARG A 540 5.70 65.36 8.93
CA ARG A 540 4.71 66.39 8.57
C ARG A 540 3.33 65.79 8.30
N GLU A 541 3.25 64.71 7.52
CA GLU A 541 1.99 64.03 7.18
C GLU A 541 1.27 63.52 8.43
N ILE A 542 1.98 62.82 9.33
CA ILE A 542 1.37 62.26 10.54
C ILE A 542 0.96 63.37 11.50
N LEU A 543 1.77 64.42 11.68
CA LEU A 543 1.39 65.56 12.53
C LEU A 543 0.16 66.30 12.00
N PHE A 544 0.02 66.43 10.67
CA PHE A 544 -1.18 66.98 10.04
C PHE A 544 -2.39 66.05 10.27
N GLY A 545 -2.21 64.74 10.08
CA GLY A 545 -3.25 63.74 10.29
C GLY A 545 -3.72 63.58 11.74
N LEU A 546 -2.87 63.90 12.72
CA LEU A 546 -3.23 63.98 14.14
C LEU A 546 -4.07 65.23 14.47
N ALA A 547 -3.99 66.28 13.65
CA ALA A 547 -4.76 67.51 13.84
C ALA A 547 -6.18 67.43 13.25
N ASP A 548 -6.43 66.56 12.26
CA ASP A 548 -7.76 66.33 11.67
C ASP A 548 -8.47 65.09 12.29
N PRO A 549 -9.58 65.27 13.02
CA PRO A 549 -10.37 64.18 13.59
C PRO A 549 -10.94 63.19 12.56
N LYS A 550 -11.15 63.62 11.31
CA LYS A 550 -11.80 62.81 10.27
C LYS A 550 -10.87 61.76 9.65
N LEU A 551 -9.56 61.95 9.76
CA LEU A 551 -8.56 61.03 9.21
C LEU A 551 -8.32 59.79 10.08
N GLY A 552 -8.93 59.70 11.27
CA GLY A 552 -8.96 58.49 12.09
C GLY A 552 -7.61 58.06 12.67
N ILE A 553 -6.61 58.96 12.68
CA ILE A 553 -5.28 58.77 13.28
C ILE A 553 -5.28 59.21 14.77
N SER A 554 -6.27 60.02 15.17
CA SER A 554 -6.51 60.37 16.57
C SER A 554 -7.59 59.45 17.16
N LEU A 555 -7.21 58.61 18.13
CA LEU A 555 -8.17 57.90 18.97
C LEU A 555 -8.82 58.91 19.91
N GLN A 556 -10.02 59.36 19.59
CA GLN A 556 -10.81 60.17 20.51
C GLN A 556 -11.44 59.27 21.57
N ALA A 557 -11.10 59.58 22.83
CA ALA A 557 -11.63 59.04 24.07
C ALA A 557 -13.15 58.78 24.07
N SER A 558 -13.94 59.62 23.41
CA SER A 558 -15.40 59.63 23.43
C SER A 558 -16.12 58.77 22.37
N ASN A 559 -15.40 58.07 21.50
CA ASN A 559 -15.97 57.35 20.36
C ASN A 559 -16.40 55.92 20.71
N ARG A 560 -17.49 55.44 20.07
CA ARG A 560 -18.03 54.09 20.28
C ARG A 560 -17.07 53.04 19.74
N VAL A 561 -16.72 52.05 20.55
CA VAL A 561 -15.78 51.00 20.12
C VAL A 561 -16.28 50.20 18.90
N MET A 562 -17.60 49.96 18.82
CA MET A 562 -18.22 49.10 17.81
C MET A 562 -19.61 49.63 17.43
N GLU A 563 -19.95 49.63 16.15
CA GLU A 563 -21.22 50.14 15.63
C GLU A 563 -21.78 49.19 14.57
N LEU A 564 -23.07 48.86 14.71
CA LEU A 564 -23.84 48.15 13.69
C LEU A 564 -24.35 49.18 12.69
N ASP A 565 -23.85 49.13 11.46
CA ASP A 565 -24.35 50.00 10.40
C ASP A 565 -25.80 49.60 10.04
N HIS A 566 -26.75 50.50 10.28
CA HIS A 566 -28.16 50.25 10.01
C HIS A 566 -28.51 50.18 8.51
N VAL A 567 -27.59 50.61 7.63
CA VAL A 567 -27.79 50.56 6.17
C VAL A 567 -27.35 49.20 5.60
N ASP A 568 -26.18 48.71 6.01
CA ASP A 568 -25.57 47.49 5.46
C ASP A 568 -25.67 46.26 6.40
N GLY A 569 -26.15 46.44 7.63
CA GLY A 569 -26.18 45.39 8.67
C GLY A 569 -24.79 44.93 9.16
N ARG A 570 -23.72 45.63 8.75
CA ARG A 570 -22.33 45.24 9.04
C ARG A 570 -21.81 45.86 10.32
N LEU A 571 -21.02 45.08 11.05
CA LEU A 571 -20.25 45.59 12.18
C LEU A 571 -19.01 46.37 11.72
N LYS A 572 -18.91 47.64 12.13
CA LYS A 572 -17.75 48.52 11.93
C LYS A 572 -17.10 48.85 13.28
N ILE A 573 -15.77 48.92 13.30
CA ILE A 573 -14.98 49.23 14.50
C ILE A 573 -14.28 50.55 14.30
N GLN A 574 -14.33 51.41 15.31
CA GLN A 574 -13.73 52.75 15.28
C GLN A 574 -12.23 52.70 15.65
N TYR A 575 -11.48 51.82 14.98
CA TYR A 575 -10.00 51.70 15.04
C TYR A 575 -9.45 51.56 13.61
N SER A 576 -8.92 52.67 13.07
CA SER A 576 -8.48 52.74 11.67
C SER A 576 -7.30 51.80 11.38
N ASP A 577 -7.20 51.31 10.15
CA ASP A 577 -6.03 50.52 9.72
C ASP A 577 -4.75 51.37 9.64
N ARG A 578 -4.89 52.70 9.47
CA ARG A 578 -3.75 53.65 9.48
C ARG A 578 -3.04 53.68 10.83
N LEU A 579 -3.75 53.52 11.95
CA LEU A 579 -3.14 53.40 13.28
C LEU A 579 -2.22 52.19 13.38
N VAL A 580 -2.60 51.05 12.79
CA VAL A 580 -1.77 49.85 12.75
C VAL A 580 -0.49 50.08 11.95
N SER A 581 -0.59 50.78 10.82
CA SER A 581 0.58 51.18 10.01
C SER A 581 1.47 52.16 10.78
N LEU A 582 0.89 53.15 11.47
CA LEU A 582 1.63 54.13 12.27
C LEU A 582 2.42 53.47 13.41
N LEU A 583 1.85 52.49 14.11
CA LEU A 583 2.56 51.72 15.15
C LEU A 583 3.81 51.03 14.59
N LYS A 584 3.71 50.45 13.38
CA LYS A 584 4.83 49.82 12.69
C LYS A 584 5.88 50.85 12.28
N GLU A 585 5.45 51.97 11.70
CA GLU A 585 6.32 53.08 11.28
C GLU A 585 7.12 53.62 12.46
N VAL A 586 6.45 54.00 13.57
CA VAL A 586 7.11 54.55 14.77
C VAL A 586 8.11 53.56 15.36
N ARG A 587 7.73 52.27 15.49
CA ARG A 587 8.63 51.25 16.03
C ARG A 587 9.86 51.05 15.14
N GLN A 588 9.67 50.98 13.82
CA GLN A 588 10.76 50.74 12.88
C GLN A 588 11.66 51.95 12.74
N LEU A 589 11.12 53.17 12.65
CA LEU A 589 11.90 54.42 12.57
C LEU A 589 12.68 54.66 13.86
N SER A 590 12.10 54.39 15.03
CA SER A 590 12.82 54.45 16.31
C SER A 590 13.97 53.43 16.37
N ALA A 591 13.75 52.20 15.92
CA ALA A 591 14.81 51.18 15.83
C ALA A 591 15.92 51.55 14.84
N LEU A 592 15.60 52.32 13.80
CA LEU A 592 16.56 52.89 12.86
C LEU A 592 17.30 54.12 13.42
N GLY A 593 17.00 54.56 14.65
CA GLY A 593 17.70 55.65 15.32
C GLY A 593 17.13 57.05 15.04
N PHE A 594 15.95 57.17 14.43
CA PHE A 594 15.33 58.47 14.19
C PHE A 594 14.64 59.03 15.46
N PRO A 595 14.79 60.34 15.75
CA PRO A 595 14.11 60.98 16.87
C PRO A 595 12.63 61.24 16.54
N ILE A 596 11.73 60.40 17.04
CA ILE A 596 10.29 60.52 16.80
C ILE A 596 9.70 61.73 17.55
N PRO A 597 8.93 62.63 16.89
CA PRO A 597 8.26 63.75 17.56
C PRO A 597 7.33 63.29 18.70
N ALA A 598 7.38 63.98 19.85
CA ALA A 598 6.67 63.59 21.06
C ALA A 598 5.14 63.40 20.87
N LYS A 599 4.50 64.23 20.03
CA LYS A 599 3.07 64.11 19.71
C LYS A 599 2.74 62.80 18.98
N ILE A 600 3.59 62.39 18.02
CA ILE A 600 3.43 61.12 17.29
C ILE A 600 3.66 59.94 18.25
N GLN A 601 4.69 60.03 19.09
CA GLN A 601 4.99 59.00 20.07
C GLN A 601 3.84 58.79 21.07
N GLN A 602 3.22 59.87 21.55
CA GLN A 602 2.06 59.79 22.44
C GLN A 602 0.84 59.14 21.76
N ALA A 603 0.57 59.50 20.50
CA ALA A 603 -0.51 58.90 19.72
C ALA A 603 -0.26 57.40 19.48
N ALA A 604 0.96 57.01 19.12
CA ALA A 604 1.36 55.62 18.97
C ALA A 604 1.24 54.84 20.28
N ASN A 605 1.75 55.36 21.40
CA ASN A 605 1.62 54.72 22.72
C ASN A 605 0.14 54.53 23.12
N THR A 606 -0.72 55.48 22.77
CA THR A 606 -2.17 55.37 23.03
C THR A 606 -2.81 54.31 22.14
N ALA A 607 -2.44 54.25 20.86
CA ALA A 607 -2.93 53.25 19.92
C ALA A 607 -2.46 51.83 20.27
N ASP A 608 -1.24 51.68 20.81
CA ASP A 608 -0.64 50.41 21.22
C ASP A 608 -1.36 49.80 22.43
N LYS A 609 -1.73 50.65 23.42
CA LYS A 609 -2.51 50.22 24.60
C LYS A 609 -3.79 49.47 24.25
N PHE A 610 -4.44 49.86 23.16
CA PHE A 610 -5.72 49.30 22.71
C PHE A 610 -5.61 48.36 21.50
N TYR A 611 -4.40 48.16 20.98
CA TYR A 611 -4.17 47.40 19.75
C TYR A 611 -4.67 45.96 19.86
N ARG A 612 -4.38 45.30 20.99
CA ARG A 612 -4.81 43.90 21.24
C ARG A 612 -6.33 43.80 21.29
N GLN A 613 -7.00 44.70 22.01
CA GLN A 613 -8.46 44.73 22.09
C GLN A 613 -9.09 45.01 20.71
N ALA A 614 -8.52 45.94 19.94
CA ALA A 614 -8.98 46.28 18.61
C ALA A 614 -8.88 45.11 17.61
N ILE A 615 -7.80 44.32 17.66
CA ILE A 615 -7.68 43.11 16.82
C ILE A 615 -8.76 42.10 17.14
N VAL A 616 -8.99 41.82 18.43
CA VAL A 616 -10.00 40.84 18.86
C VAL A 616 -11.39 41.29 18.40
N LEU A 617 -11.69 42.58 18.55
CA LEU A 617 -12.94 43.15 18.03
C LEU A 617 -13.02 43.00 16.51
N LYS A 618 -11.94 43.25 15.75
CA LYS A 618 -11.91 43.08 14.28
C LYS A 618 -12.19 41.64 13.88
N GLN A 619 -11.68 40.67 14.63
CA GLN A 619 -11.97 39.25 14.41
C GLN A 619 -13.45 38.94 14.67
N VAL A 620 -14.03 39.46 15.75
CA VAL A 620 -15.45 39.26 16.09
C VAL A 620 -16.37 39.93 15.06
N ALA A 621 -16.05 41.16 14.62
CA ALA A 621 -16.79 41.84 13.55
C ALA A 621 -16.72 41.06 12.23
N HIS A 622 -15.54 40.60 11.86
CA HIS A 622 -15.35 39.80 10.65
C HIS A 622 -16.13 38.48 10.73
N PHE A 623 -16.10 37.80 11.88
CA PHE A 623 -16.89 36.61 12.13
C PHE A 623 -18.39 36.88 11.93
N TYR A 624 -18.94 37.93 12.54
CA TYR A 624 -20.35 38.27 12.38
C TYR A 624 -20.72 38.63 10.92
N ASN A 625 -19.86 39.39 10.25
CA ASN A 625 -20.09 39.79 8.85
C ASN A 625 -19.94 38.63 7.84
N THR A 626 -19.50 37.44 8.26
CA THR A 626 -19.27 36.27 7.39
C THR A 626 -20.00 35.00 7.83
N ILE A 627 -20.52 34.95 9.06
CA ILE A 627 -21.20 33.75 9.58
C ILE A 627 -22.48 33.45 8.81
N ASP A 628 -23.16 34.46 8.28
CA ASP A 628 -24.35 34.33 7.43
C ASP A 628 -24.07 33.56 6.13
N GLN A 629 -22.89 33.76 5.53
CA GLN A 629 -22.37 33.01 4.37
C GLN A 629 -22.02 31.57 4.76
N GLN A 630 -21.68 31.35 6.03
CA GLN A 630 -21.41 30.02 6.55
C GLN A 630 -22.68 29.30 7.02
N MET A 631 -23.81 29.95 7.23
CA MET A 631 -25.03 29.23 7.65
C MET A 631 -25.70 28.55 6.46
N ILE A 632 -26.03 27.25 6.59
CA ILE A 632 -26.80 26.54 5.57
C ILE A 632 -28.22 27.13 5.54
N PRO A 633 -28.76 27.54 4.37
CA PRO A 633 -30.05 28.23 4.30
C PRO A 633 -31.21 27.54 5.02
N CYS A 634 -31.33 26.22 4.90
CA CYS A 634 -32.40 25.45 5.55
C CYS A 634 -32.21 25.25 7.06
N GLN A 635 -31.04 25.62 7.62
CA GLN A 635 -30.74 25.60 9.06
C GLN A 635 -30.73 27.01 9.68
N LYS A 636 -30.90 28.07 8.89
CA LYS A 636 -30.92 29.47 9.38
C LYS A 636 -31.94 29.72 10.49
N PRO A 637 -33.18 29.19 10.45
CA PRO A 637 -34.14 29.39 11.54
C PRO A 637 -33.63 28.87 12.89
N MET A 638 -32.93 27.72 12.89
CA MET A 638 -32.32 27.12 14.09
C MET A 638 -31.20 27.98 14.70
N MET A 639 -30.58 28.85 13.89
CA MET A 639 -29.48 29.74 14.31
C MET A 639 -29.97 31.16 14.66
N LEU A 640 -31.22 31.50 14.34
CA LEU A 640 -31.76 32.85 14.49
C LEU A 640 -31.76 33.31 15.95
N GLY A 641 -32.17 32.45 16.89
CA GLY A 641 -32.16 32.77 18.32
C GLY A 641 -30.75 33.09 18.86
N LEU A 642 -29.73 32.38 18.37
CA LEU A 642 -28.33 32.63 18.74
C LEU A 642 -27.78 33.91 18.10
N ALA A 643 -28.17 34.20 16.85
CA ALA A 643 -27.78 35.43 16.16
C ALA A 643 -28.40 36.68 16.81
N LEU A 644 -29.68 36.61 17.20
CA LEU A 644 -30.35 37.66 17.97
C LEU A 644 -29.73 37.82 19.36
N GLY A 645 -29.33 36.73 20.02
CA GLY A 645 -28.58 36.77 21.27
C GLY A 645 -27.23 37.47 21.13
N PHE A 646 -26.52 37.26 20.01
CA PHE A 646 -25.29 37.98 19.68
C PHE A 646 -25.53 39.47 19.44
N GLU A 647 -26.56 39.84 18.67
CA GLU A 647 -26.94 41.25 18.47
C GLU A 647 -27.36 41.94 19.78
N GLN A 648 -28.03 41.22 20.69
CA GLN A 648 -28.39 41.75 22.01
C GLN A 648 -27.14 42.09 22.83
N VAL A 649 -26.06 41.30 22.77
CA VAL A 649 -24.80 41.66 23.45
C VAL A 649 -24.24 42.99 22.90
N ILE A 650 -24.42 43.26 21.61
CA ILE A 650 -24.01 44.53 20.98
C ILE A 650 -24.95 45.68 21.36
N LYS A 651 -26.27 45.44 21.45
CA LYS A 651 -27.32 46.44 21.72
C LYS A 651 -27.64 46.68 23.21
N SER A 652 -27.23 45.79 24.13
CA SER A 652 -27.65 45.72 25.56
C SER A 652 -27.25 46.89 26.47
N LYS A 653 -26.90 48.06 25.93
CA LYS A 653 -26.74 49.31 26.67
C LYS A 653 -27.62 50.47 26.15
N GLU A 654 -28.64 50.20 25.34
CA GLU A 654 -29.58 51.25 24.87
C GLU A 654 -30.71 51.59 25.86
N SER A 655 -30.94 50.78 26.90
CA SER A 655 -31.94 51.05 27.94
C SER A 655 -31.37 51.90 29.10
N GLY A 656 -31.35 53.21 28.92
CA GLY A 656 -31.57 54.19 30.01
C GLY A 656 -30.41 54.59 30.94
N SER A 657 -29.20 54.01 30.86
CA SER A 657 -28.04 54.46 31.66
C SER A 657 -26.84 54.79 30.78
N LYS A 658 -26.36 56.04 30.85
CA LYS A 658 -25.24 56.59 30.07
C LYS A 658 -23.89 55.92 30.44
N LEU A 659 -23.57 54.78 29.84
CA LEU A 659 -22.18 54.30 29.74
C LEU A 659 -21.95 53.65 28.37
N GLN A 660 -21.80 54.48 27.33
CA GLN A 660 -21.27 54.04 26.03
C GLN A 660 -19.89 53.41 26.25
N ILE A 661 -19.63 52.24 25.66
CA ILE A 661 -18.32 51.58 25.78
C ILE A 661 -17.36 52.34 24.87
N THR A 662 -16.49 53.11 25.49
CA THR A 662 -15.45 53.91 24.84
C THR A 662 -14.07 53.35 25.13
N TRP A 663 -13.04 53.87 24.45
CA TRP A 663 -11.65 53.47 24.68
C TRP A 663 -11.12 53.90 26.05
N ASP A 664 -11.81 54.76 26.79
CA ASP A 664 -11.33 55.31 28.08
C ASP A 664 -11.32 54.32 29.25
N ASN A 665 -12.10 53.24 29.18
CA ASN A 665 -12.21 52.26 30.26
C ASN A 665 -11.78 50.84 29.82
N PRO A 666 -10.49 50.49 29.95
CA PRO A 666 -9.97 49.20 29.46
C PRO A 666 -10.60 47.99 30.16
N LYS A 667 -11.01 48.11 31.43
CA LYS A 667 -11.61 47.00 32.18
C LYS A 667 -13.02 46.66 31.69
N GLU A 668 -13.84 47.68 31.43
CA GLU A 668 -15.18 47.48 30.86
C GLU A 668 -15.11 46.97 29.41
N LEU A 669 -14.10 47.43 28.65
CA LEU A 669 -13.84 46.97 27.29
C LEU A 669 -13.49 45.46 27.27
N GLU A 670 -12.67 44.98 28.20
CA GLU A 670 -12.32 43.55 28.29
C GLU A 670 -13.51 42.66 28.62
N VAL A 671 -14.37 43.07 29.56
CA VAL A 671 -15.59 42.33 29.90
C VAL A 671 -16.55 42.28 28.70
N TYR A 672 -16.70 43.40 27.99
CA TYR A 672 -17.50 43.46 26.77
C TYR A 672 -16.96 42.54 25.66
N ILE A 673 -15.64 42.56 25.42
CA ILE A 673 -14.98 41.67 24.47
C ILE A 673 -15.18 40.19 24.86
N SER A 674 -15.04 39.84 26.14
CA SER A 674 -15.26 38.47 26.61
C SER A 674 -16.70 38.00 26.37
N ASN A 675 -17.69 38.86 26.61
CA ASN A 675 -19.10 38.53 26.37
C ASN A 675 -19.40 38.37 24.88
N LEU A 676 -18.85 39.23 24.03
CA LEU A 676 -18.93 39.14 22.57
C LEU A 676 -18.26 37.87 22.03
N GLN A 677 -17.07 37.53 22.51
CA GLN A 677 -16.36 36.31 22.12
C GLN A 677 -17.15 35.06 22.52
N SER A 678 -17.65 35.00 23.76
CA SER A 678 -18.50 33.89 24.20
C SER A 678 -19.76 33.74 23.33
N ALA A 679 -20.41 34.84 22.96
CA ALA A 679 -21.57 34.80 22.07
C ALA A 679 -21.20 34.34 20.65
N ALA A 680 -20.08 34.82 20.10
CA ALA A 680 -19.55 34.39 18.80
C ALA A 680 -19.17 32.91 18.80
N GLU A 681 -18.48 32.44 19.85
CA GLU A 681 -18.07 31.04 20.01
C GLU A 681 -19.29 30.11 20.08
N LYS A 682 -20.30 30.46 20.89
CA LYS A 682 -21.56 29.70 20.94
C LYS A 682 -22.19 29.59 19.55
N LEU A 683 -22.33 30.72 18.84
CA LEU A 683 -22.88 30.75 17.48
C LEU A 683 -22.05 29.88 16.50
N SER A 684 -20.72 29.95 16.60
CA SER A 684 -19.81 29.17 15.75
C SER A 684 -19.88 27.67 16.03
N THR A 685 -19.89 27.29 17.31
CA THR A 685 -19.96 25.88 17.72
C THR A 685 -21.25 25.22 17.29
N GLU A 686 -22.39 25.89 17.46
CA GLU A 686 -23.68 25.36 17.02
C GLU A 686 -23.78 25.30 15.49
N ASN A 687 -23.31 26.31 14.76
CA ASN A 687 -23.25 26.25 13.30
C ASN A 687 -22.39 25.07 12.81
N ARG A 688 -21.24 24.83 13.46
CA ARG A 688 -20.36 23.70 13.12
C ARG A 688 -21.02 22.35 13.39
N LYS A 689 -21.75 22.21 14.50
CA LYS A 689 -22.52 20.99 14.82
C LYS A 689 -23.63 20.76 13.79
N LEU A 690 -24.42 21.79 13.46
CA LEU A 690 -25.49 21.68 12.48
C LEU A 690 -24.98 21.35 11.08
N ARG A 691 -23.86 21.93 10.65
CA ARG A 691 -23.16 21.55 9.40
C ARG A 691 -22.71 20.09 9.41
N LYS A 692 -22.21 19.59 10.55
CA LYS A 692 -21.83 18.18 10.69
C LYS A 692 -23.05 17.27 10.53
N TRP A 693 -24.14 17.55 11.26
CA TRP A 693 -25.40 16.82 11.11
C TRP A 693 -25.94 16.86 9.67
N HIS A 694 -25.81 18.00 8.99
CA HIS A 694 -26.16 18.12 7.58
C HIS A 694 -25.32 17.17 6.71
N THR A 695 -24.00 17.13 6.93
CA THR A 695 -23.08 16.26 6.19
C THR A 695 -23.38 14.79 6.45
N ASP A 696 -23.59 14.42 7.71
CA ASP A 696 -23.94 13.04 8.09
C ASP A 696 -25.24 12.60 7.39
N PHE A 697 -26.22 13.50 7.25
CA PHE A 697 -27.46 13.22 6.54
C PHE A 697 -27.27 13.14 5.01
N ILE A 698 -26.36 13.95 4.43
CA ILE A 698 -25.96 13.80 3.01
C ILE A 698 -25.48 12.37 2.79
N ASP A 699 -24.51 11.91 3.59
CA ASP A 699 -23.89 10.60 3.42
C ASP A 699 -24.93 9.47 3.53
N LYS A 700 -25.88 9.59 4.47
CA LYS A 700 -26.97 8.62 4.63
C LYS A 700 -27.91 8.61 3.43
N VAL A 701 -28.33 9.77 2.92
CA VAL A 701 -29.24 9.82 1.76
C VAL A 701 -28.54 9.34 0.49
N VAL A 702 -27.28 9.70 0.27
CA VAL A 702 -26.48 9.22 -0.87
C VAL A 702 -26.26 7.70 -0.79
N MET A 703 -26.05 7.15 0.40
CA MET A 703 -26.00 5.70 0.59
C MET A 703 -27.33 5.05 0.18
N LEU A 704 -28.47 5.59 0.65
CA LEU A 704 -29.80 5.08 0.30
C LEU A 704 -30.09 5.15 -1.20
N MET A 705 -29.56 6.15 -1.94
CA MET A 705 -29.68 6.20 -3.40
C MET A 705 -29.12 4.98 -4.12
N ASN A 706 -28.24 4.19 -3.48
CA ASN A 706 -27.62 2.98 -4.05
C ASN A 706 -28.20 1.68 -3.46
N VAL A 707 -29.24 1.75 -2.64
CA VAL A 707 -29.86 0.58 -1.99
C VAL A 707 -31.12 0.17 -2.76
N ASP A 708 -31.13 -1.06 -3.26
CA ASP A 708 -32.29 -1.63 -3.94
C ASP A 708 -33.51 -1.72 -3.01
N LEU A 709 -34.63 -1.13 -3.45
CA LEU A 709 -35.89 -1.04 -2.69
C LEU A 709 -36.60 -2.38 -2.47
N LEU A 710 -36.30 -3.41 -3.26
CA LEU A 710 -36.91 -4.74 -3.17
C LEU A 710 -36.07 -5.68 -2.31
N LYS A 711 -34.79 -5.81 -2.63
CA LYS A 711 -33.87 -6.76 -1.98
C LYS A 711 -33.46 -6.33 -0.57
N HIS A 712 -33.36 -5.02 -0.33
CA HIS A 712 -32.77 -4.48 0.89
C HIS A 712 -33.68 -3.47 1.62
N GLN A 713 -34.97 -3.77 1.72
CA GLN A 713 -35.96 -2.94 2.44
C GLN A 713 -35.56 -2.60 3.88
N GLN A 714 -34.86 -3.50 4.58
CA GLN A 714 -34.43 -3.25 5.95
C GLN A 714 -33.42 -2.09 6.04
N ARG A 715 -32.47 -2.01 5.09
CA ARG A 715 -31.49 -0.91 5.06
C ARG A 715 -32.15 0.45 4.84
N TRP A 716 -33.22 0.50 4.05
CA TRP A 716 -34.05 1.71 3.91
C TRP A 716 -34.74 2.10 5.22
N LYS A 717 -35.28 1.14 5.97
CA LYS A 717 -35.88 1.39 7.29
C LYS A 717 -34.86 1.87 8.30
N ASP A 718 -33.69 1.23 8.35
CA ASP A 718 -32.61 1.59 9.27
C ASP A 718 -32.08 3.00 8.97
N GLY A 719 -31.80 3.32 7.70
CA GLY A 719 -31.34 4.65 7.30
C GLY A 719 -32.36 5.75 7.61
N LEU A 720 -33.66 5.50 7.42
CA LEU A 720 -34.70 6.44 7.83
C LEU A 720 -34.79 6.60 9.35
N GLN A 721 -34.62 5.52 10.10
CA GLN A 721 -34.64 5.56 11.56
C GLN A 721 -33.46 6.37 12.08
N GLU A 722 -32.27 6.22 11.50
CA GLU A 722 -31.10 7.02 11.84
C GLU A 722 -31.35 8.53 11.61
N LEU A 723 -31.92 8.91 10.46
CA LEU A 723 -32.29 10.30 10.19
C LEU A 723 -33.28 10.84 11.24
N ARG A 724 -34.31 10.05 11.61
CA ARG A 724 -35.27 10.41 12.66
C ARG A 724 -34.62 10.56 14.03
N THR A 725 -33.68 9.66 14.38
CA THR A 725 -32.93 9.78 15.63
C THR A 725 -32.03 11.00 15.66
N GLY A 726 -31.49 11.43 14.50
CA GLY A 726 -30.73 12.67 14.39
C GLY A 726 -31.58 13.91 14.72
N PHE A 727 -32.80 13.98 14.22
CA PHE A 727 -33.75 15.04 14.60
C PHE A 727 -34.11 15.00 16.09
N ALA A 728 -34.42 13.82 16.64
CA ALA A 728 -34.72 13.67 18.07
C ALA A 728 -33.53 14.08 18.96
N THR A 729 -32.29 13.82 18.51
CA THR A 729 -31.08 14.26 19.24
C THR A 729 -30.94 15.77 19.24
N LEU A 730 -31.26 16.43 18.12
CA LEU A 730 -31.24 17.90 18.04
C LEU A 730 -32.34 18.54 18.89
N GLU A 731 -33.50 17.90 19.01
CA GLU A 731 -34.56 18.35 19.93
C GLU A 731 -34.08 18.28 21.39
N ALA A 732 -33.42 17.19 21.78
CA ALA A 732 -32.82 17.05 23.11
C ALA A 732 -31.72 18.10 23.41
N LEU A 733 -31.09 18.66 22.36
CA LEU A 733 -30.10 19.74 22.47
C LEU A 733 -30.74 21.14 22.57
N GLY A 734 -32.07 21.25 22.56
CA GLY A 734 -32.80 22.49 22.80
C GLY A 734 -33.25 23.26 21.55
N PHE A 735 -33.14 22.65 20.35
CA PHE A 735 -33.70 23.23 19.13
C PHE A 735 -35.21 22.90 19.03
N SER A 736 -36.04 23.91 18.76
CA SER A 736 -37.49 23.71 18.58
C SER A 736 -37.79 22.90 17.31
N TRP A 737 -38.84 22.08 17.36
CA TRP A 737 -39.36 21.37 16.19
C TRP A 737 -39.80 22.31 15.05
N ASP A 738 -40.28 23.51 15.41
CA ASP A 738 -40.69 24.54 14.45
C ASP A 738 -39.48 25.10 13.70
N ASP A 739 -38.38 25.35 14.41
CA ASP A 739 -37.13 25.86 13.81
C ASP A 739 -36.50 24.85 12.84
N MET A 740 -36.77 23.55 13.02
CA MET A 740 -36.29 22.47 12.15
C MET A 740 -37.14 22.26 10.89
N GLN A 741 -38.29 22.94 10.74
CA GLN A 741 -39.24 22.68 9.65
C GLN A 741 -38.59 22.79 8.27
N ALA A 742 -37.83 23.87 8.01
CA ALA A 742 -37.16 24.08 6.73
C ALA A 742 -36.11 23.00 6.43
N TRP A 743 -35.41 22.51 7.45
CA TRP A 743 -34.40 21.46 7.31
C TRP A 743 -35.03 20.08 7.09
N ARG A 744 -36.15 19.78 7.76
CA ARG A 744 -36.94 18.56 7.53
C ARG A 744 -37.51 18.49 6.13
N GLN A 745 -38.11 19.58 5.66
CA GLN A 745 -38.62 19.68 4.29
C GLN A 745 -37.49 19.44 3.27
N HIS A 746 -36.33 20.09 3.46
CA HIS A 746 -35.17 19.87 2.61
C HIS A 746 -34.79 18.38 2.52
N TRP A 747 -34.71 17.67 3.65
CA TRP A 747 -34.36 16.26 3.66
C TRP A 747 -35.43 15.35 3.11
N ASN A 748 -36.71 15.66 3.31
CA ASN A 748 -37.80 14.95 2.64
C ASN A 748 -37.68 15.07 1.12
N TYR A 749 -37.32 16.24 0.57
CA TYR A 749 -37.06 16.39 -0.86
C TYR A 749 -35.85 15.59 -1.35
N GLN A 750 -34.77 15.49 -0.57
CA GLN A 750 -33.62 14.64 -0.99
C GLN A 750 -33.96 13.15 -0.90
N LEU A 751 -34.67 12.72 0.15
CA LEU A 751 -35.20 11.36 0.26
C LEU A 751 -36.17 11.04 -0.88
N TYR A 752 -36.97 12.01 -1.33
CA TYR A 752 -37.86 11.84 -2.48
C TYR A 752 -37.08 11.50 -3.73
N LYS A 753 -36.01 12.25 -4.04
CA LYS A 753 -35.14 11.98 -5.19
C LYS A 753 -34.47 10.61 -5.10
N ALA A 754 -33.97 10.25 -3.91
CA ALA A 754 -33.34 8.97 -3.69
C ALA A 754 -34.32 7.80 -3.89
N LEU A 755 -35.52 7.94 -3.31
CA LEU A 755 -36.60 6.97 -3.45
C LEU A 755 -37.08 6.88 -4.90
N GLU A 756 -37.24 8.01 -5.60
CA GLU A 756 -37.70 8.05 -6.99
C GLU A 756 -36.73 7.35 -7.93
N HIS A 757 -35.43 7.61 -7.78
CA HIS A 757 -34.41 6.94 -8.59
C HIS A 757 -34.44 5.41 -8.41
N GLN A 758 -34.48 4.94 -7.16
CA GLN A 758 -34.56 3.50 -6.87
C GLN A 758 -35.91 2.92 -7.28
N TYR A 759 -36.99 3.71 -7.20
CA TYR A 759 -38.32 3.29 -7.65
C TYR A 759 -38.35 3.08 -9.16
N GLN A 760 -37.86 4.05 -9.95
CA GLN A 760 -37.71 3.92 -11.40
C GLN A 760 -36.83 2.72 -11.79
N THR A 761 -35.66 2.58 -11.17
CA THR A 761 -34.76 1.43 -11.40
C THR A 761 -35.45 0.10 -11.09
N GLY A 762 -36.18 0.05 -9.98
CA GLY A 762 -36.96 -1.13 -9.60
C GLY A 762 -38.15 -1.39 -10.54
N LEU A 763 -38.80 -0.36 -11.10
CA LEU A 763 -39.84 -0.52 -12.10
C LEU A 763 -39.27 -1.14 -13.40
N GLU A 764 -38.07 -0.77 -13.82
CA GLU A 764 -37.44 -1.32 -15.03
C GLU A 764 -36.93 -2.77 -14.85
N ALA A 765 -36.41 -3.09 -13.66
CA ALA A 765 -35.76 -4.36 -13.37
C ALA A 765 -36.59 -5.30 -12.47
N LEU A 766 -37.88 -5.02 -12.28
CA LEU A 766 -38.75 -5.73 -11.33
C LEU A 766 -38.68 -7.25 -11.48
N ASN A 767 -38.87 -7.75 -12.70
CA ASN A 767 -38.91 -9.19 -13.01
C ASN A 767 -37.62 -9.93 -12.61
N LYS A 768 -36.48 -9.25 -12.57
CA LYS A 768 -35.18 -9.84 -12.22
C LYS A 768 -34.89 -9.82 -10.72
N ASN A 769 -35.52 -8.89 -9.99
CA ASN A 769 -35.23 -8.61 -8.59
C ASN A 769 -36.33 -9.05 -7.63
N LEU A 770 -37.45 -9.57 -8.15
CA LEU A 770 -38.49 -10.21 -7.34
C LEU A 770 -37.96 -11.50 -6.67
N PRO A 771 -38.51 -11.87 -5.50
CA PRO A 771 -38.22 -13.15 -4.86
C PRO A 771 -38.52 -14.33 -5.80
N ASP A 772 -37.68 -15.36 -5.75
CA ASP A 772 -37.85 -16.56 -6.58
C ASP A 772 -39.15 -17.30 -6.22
N ILE A 773 -40.00 -17.54 -7.21
CA ILE A 773 -41.23 -18.32 -7.13
C ILE A 773 -40.93 -19.73 -7.64
N HIS A 774 -41.02 -20.72 -6.76
CA HIS A 774 -40.83 -22.12 -7.12
C HIS A 774 -42.13 -22.74 -7.63
N VAL A 775 -42.04 -23.46 -8.75
CA VAL A 775 -43.16 -24.12 -9.43
C VAL A 775 -42.71 -25.51 -9.86
N ASP A 776 -43.52 -26.53 -9.61
CA ASP A 776 -43.28 -27.87 -10.13
C ASP A 776 -44.06 -28.06 -11.44
N LEU A 777 -43.43 -28.64 -12.45
CA LEU A 777 -44.14 -29.14 -13.64
C LEU A 777 -44.52 -30.60 -13.37
N ILE A 778 -45.79 -30.96 -13.55
CA ILE A 778 -46.30 -32.31 -13.24
C ILE A 778 -47.19 -32.79 -14.39
N PHE A 779 -47.16 -34.09 -14.68
CA PHE A 779 -48.11 -34.77 -15.56
C PHE A 779 -49.17 -35.49 -14.72
N ASN A 780 -50.44 -35.03 -14.78
CA ASN A 780 -51.53 -35.65 -14.03
C ASN A 780 -52.12 -36.84 -14.82
N ASP A 781 -51.67 -38.05 -14.50
CA ASP A 781 -52.15 -39.30 -15.11
C ASP A 781 -53.42 -39.87 -14.42
N LEU A 782 -53.68 -39.47 -13.17
CA LEU A 782 -54.50 -40.27 -12.25
C LEU A 782 -56.02 -40.04 -12.24
N LEU A 783 -56.63 -39.19 -13.09
CA LEU A 783 -58.08 -38.93 -12.95
C LEU A 783 -58.94 -38.70 -14.21
N ASN A 784 -58.42 -38.46 -15.42
CA ASN A 784 -59.29 -37.98 -16.51
C ASN A 784 -59.04 -38.53 -17.94
N ARG A 785 -58.32 -39.64 -18.14
CA ARG A 785 -58.06 -40.25 -19.47
C ARG A 785 -57.55 -39.27 -20.57
N GLN A 786 -57.12 -38.07 -20.18
CA GLN A 786 -56.44 -37.06 -20.99
C GLN A 786 -55.31 -36.53 -20.12
N GLY A 787 -54.18 -37.24 -20.11
CA GLY A 787 -52.99 -36.80 -19.38
C GLY A 787 -52.56 -35.42 -19.90
N ARG A 788 -52.48 -34.42 -19.01
CA ARG A 788 -52.08 -33.06 -19.36
C ARG A 788 -50.98 -32.59 -18.42
N LEU A 789 -49.97 -31.94 -19.00
CA LEU A 789 -48.97 -31.20 -18.25
C LEU A 789 -49.66 -30.03 -17.54
N GLN A 790 -49.33 -29.83 -16.27
CA GLN A 790 -49.83 -28.73 -15.45
C GLN A 790 -48.71 -28.21 -14.55
N PHE A 791 -48.70 -26.90 -14.32
CA PHE A 791 -47.88 -26.30 -13.28
C PHE A 791 -48.55 -26.49 -11.90
N ARG A 792 -47.75 -26.75 -10.88
CA ARG A 792 -48.16 -26.76 -9.47
C ARG A 792 -47.29 -25.77 -8.69
N PRO A 793 -47.84 -24.69 -8.11
CA PRO A 793 -49.22 -24.24 -8.21
C PRO A 793 -49.67 -23.91 -9.65
N PRO A 794 -50.99 -23.87 -9.93
CA PRO A 794 -51.52 -23.56 -11.26
C PRO A 794 -50.98 -22.25 -11.83
N PHE A 795 -50.94 -22.15 -13.15
CA PHE A 795 -50.41 -20.98 -13.86
C PHE A 795 -51.07 -19.67 -13.41
N GLU A 796 -52.37 -19.69 -13.16
CA GLU A 796 -53.15 -18.54 -12.69
C GLU A 796 -52.74 -18.11 -11.27
N GLU A 797 -52.40 -19.07 -10.41
CA GLU A 797 -51.96 -18.77 -9.04
C GLU A 797 -50.54 -18.20 -9.03
N VAL A 798 -49.64 -18.72 -9.85
CA VAL A 798 -48.29 -18.17 -10.06
C VAL A 798 -48.40 -16.73 -10.58
N ARG A 799 -49.28 -16.50 -11.56
CA ARG A 799 -49.59 -15.18 -12.10
C ARG A 799 -50.15 -14.22 -11.03
N ALA A 800 -51.07 -14.69 -10.19
CA ALA A 800 -51.61 -13.90 -9.08
C ALA A 800 -50.57 -13.56 -8.01
N ARG A 801 -49.68 -14.49 -7.66
CA ARG A 801 -48.58 -14.27 -6.70
C ARG A 801 -47.60 -13.21 -7.22
N TYR A 802 -47.20 -13.32 -8.49
CA TYR A 802 -46.34 -12.33 -9.14
C TYR A 802 -46.95 -10.92 -9.11
N PHE A 803 -48.22 -10.77 -9.54
CA PHE A 803 -48.88 -9.47 -9.56
C PHE A 803 -49.13 -8.90 -8.15
N ARG A 804 -49.24 -9.75 -7.12
CA ARG A 804 -49.31 -9.30 -5.72
C ARG A 804 -48.00 -8.65 -5.27
N GLU A 805 -46.86 -9.27 -5.56
CA GLU A 805 -45.55 -8.68 -5.23
C GLU A 805 -45.26 -7.42 -6.04
N MET A 806 -45.65 -7.40 -7.33
CA MET A 806 -45.61 -6.17 -8.14
C MET A 806 -46.44 -5.04 -7.53
N LYS A 807 -47.69 -5.32 -7.11
CA LYS A 807 -48.55 -4.34 -6.44
C LYS A 807 -47.95 -3.84 -5.12
N ARG A 808 -47.30 -4.73 -4.37
CA ARG A 808 -46.61 -4.38 -3.12
C ARG A 808 -45.43 -3.45 -3.36
N PHE A 809 -44.69 -3.63 -4.45
CA PHE A 809 -43.61 -2.72 -4.84
C PHE A 809 -44.14 -1.33 -5.24
N ILE A 810 -45.16 -1.30 -6.11
CA ILE A 810 -45.79 -0.06 -6.59
C ILE A 810 -46.37 0.77 -5.42
N SER A 811 -46.80 0.13 -4.34
CA SER A 811 -47.36 0.82 -3.18
C SER A 811 -46.34 1.31 -2.14
N ILE A 812 -45.03 1.06 -2.33
CA ILE A 812 -43.99 1.51 -1.40
C ILE A 812 -44.03 3.04 -1.18
N PRO A 813 -44.12 3.90 -2.22
CA PRO A 813 -44.17 5.35 -2.02
C PRO A 813 -45.36 5.81 -1.16
N ASN A 814 -46.51 5.12 -1.22
CA ASN A 814 -47.69 5.43 -0.40
C ASN A 814 -47.49 5.19 1.09
N GLN A 815 -46.58 4.28 1.45
CA GLN A 815 -46.29 3.92 2.84
C GLN A 815 -45.06 4.67 3.38
N PHE A 816 -44.36 5.40 2.52
CA PHE A 816 -43.11 6.08 2.85
C PHE A 816 -43.41 7.42 3.54
N LYS A 817 -43.03 7.52 4.82
CA LYS A 817 -43.27 8.72 5.64
C LYS A 817 -42.06 9.64 5.79
N GLY A 818 -40.91 9.28 5.21
CA GLY A 818 -39.67 10.06 5.32
C GLY A 818 -39.35 10.45 6.77
N VAL A 819 -39.07 11.74 6.97
CA VAL A 819 -38.78 12.36 8.28
C VAL A 819 -39.89 13.32 8.73
N SER A 820 -41.09 13.20 8.15
CA SER A 820 -42.26 14.01 8.46
C SER A 820 -42.93 13.63 9.78
N ILE A 821 -43.60 14.58 10.43
CA ILE A 821 -44.43 14.37 11.63
C ILE A 821 -45.84 13.91 11.22
N GLN A 822 -46.58 13.30 12.16
CA GLN A 822 -48.01 13.02 12.00
C GLN A 822 -48.78 14.33 11.70
N GLY A 823 -49.40 14.41 10.52
CA GLY A 823 -50.19 15.56 10.07
C GLY A 823 -49.56 16.42 8.97
N GLU A 824 -48.27 16.22 8.65
CA GLU A 824 -47.61 16.91 7.53
C GLU A 824 -47.93 16.23 6.17
N GLU A 825 -48.06 17.02 5.10
CA GLU A 825 -48.31 16.51 3.76
C GLU A 825 -47.19 15.59 3.26
N LEU A 826 -47.55 14.39 2.81
CA LEU A 826 -46.61 13.40 2.29
C LEU A 826 -46.35 13.65 0.81
N ILE A 827 -45.18 14.19 0.48
CA ILE A 827 -44.77 14.46 -0.90
C ILE A 827 -44.53 13.18 -1.74
N PHE A 828 -44.34 12.03 -1.09
CA PHE A 828 -43.91 10.77 -1.73
C PHE A 828 -45.00 10.12 -2.58
N ASN A 829 -46.28 10.31 -2.27
CA ASN A 829 -47.39 9.63 -2.95
C ASN A 829 -47.50 10.03 -4.44
N ILE A 830 -47.19 11.30 -4.75
CA ILE A 830 -47.23 11.86 -6.12
C ILE A 830 -46.25 11.12 -7.06
N MET A 831 -45.23 10.44 -6.52
CA MET A 831 -44.25 9.67 -7.29
C MET A 831 -44.90 8.55 -8.11
N ILE A 832 -45.99 7.95 -7.62
CA ILE A 832 -46.68 6.86 -8.32
C ILE A 832 -47.28 7.38 -9.63
N ASP A 833 -47.98 8.51 -9.58
CA ASP A 833 -48.62 9.11 -10.76
C ASP A 833 -47.58 9.62 -11.77
N ARG A 834 -46.49 10.22 -11.29
CA ARG A 834 -45.39 10.71 -12.15
C ARG A 834 -44.67 9.62 -12.92
N ASN A 835 -44.54 8.44 -12.33
CA ASN A 835 -43.81 7.31 -12.91
C ASN A 835 -44.75 6.24 -13.51
N ALA A 836 -46.03 6.58 -13.74
CA ALA A 836 -47.04 5.64 -14.24
C ALA A 836 -46.71 5.05 -15.62
N SER A 837 -45.94 5.75 -16.46
CA SER A 837 -45.46 5.23 -17.76
C SER A 837 -44.62 3.95 -17.60
N GLY A 838 -43.89 3.81 -16.49
CA GLY A 838 -43.12 2.61 -16.17
C GLY A 838 -43.98 1.37 -15.95
N PHE A 839 -45.27 1.53 -15.61
CA PHE A 839 -46.19 0.39 -15.45
C PHE A 839 -46.42 -0.34 -16.77
N LEU A 840 -46.50 0.38 -17.90
CA LEU A 840 -46.65 -0.24 -19.22
C LEU A 840 -45.50 -1.23 -19.51
N THR A 841 -44.28 -0.82 -19.19
CA THR A 841 -43.07 -1.64 -19.34
C THR A 841 -43.12 -2.88 -18.43
N ILE A 842 -43.57 -2.73 -17.18
CA ILE A 842 -43.67 -3.86 -16.24
C ILE A 842 -44.72 -4.86 -16.69
N PHE A 843 -45.92 -4.39 -17.04
CA PHE A 843 -46.99 -5.27 -17.49
C PHE A 843 -46.59 -5.99 -18.78
N SER A 844 -45.95 -5.30 -19.73
CA SER A 844 -45.43 -5.91 -20.96
C SER A 844 -44.37 -6.98 -20.67
N LYS A 845 -43.39 -6.70 -19.81
CA LYS A 845 -42.37 -7.68 -19.41
C LYS A 845 -42.97 -8.86 -18.62
N ALA A 846 -44.01 -8.62 -17.83
CA ALA A 846 -44.73 -9.67 -17.12
C ALA A 846 -45.41 -10.63 -18.10
N GLU A 847 -46.10 -10.12 -19.13
CA GLU A 847 -46.69 -10.97 -20.18
C GLU A 847 -45.63 -11.77 -20.96
N ASP A 848 -44.48 -11.16 -21.28
CA ASP A 848 -43.36 -11.88 -21.90
C ASP A 848 -42.83 -13.01 -21.00
N LEU A 849 -42.66 -12.73 -19.71
CA LEU A 849 -42.24 -13.73 -18.72
C LEU A 849 -43.23 -14.89 -18.63
N PHE A 850 -44.54 -14.62 -18.60
CA PHE A 850 -45.57 -15.67 -18.59
C PHE A 850 -45.63 -16.44 -19.90
N SER A 851 -45.36 -15.78 -21.04
CA SER A 851 -45.25 -16.43 -22.35
C SER A 851 -44.06 -17.39 -22.39
N ARG A 852 -42.90 -16.99 -21.84
CA ARG A 852 -41.72 -17.86 -21.71
C ARG A 852 -41.93 -19.01 -20.71
N LEU A 853 -42.63 -18.77 -19.61
CA LEU A 853 -43.03 -19.83 -18.68
C LEU A 853 -43.92 -20.86 -19.39
N GLN A 854 -44.90 -20.40 -20.15
CA GLN A 854 -45.78 -21.28 -20.92
C GLN A 854 -44.99 -22.08 -21.98
N ALA A 855 -44.03 -21.47 -22.67
CA ALA A 855 -43.16 -22.15 -23.63
C ALA A 855 -42.27 -23.23 -22.98
N THR A 856 -41.98 -23.12 -21.68
CA THR A 856 -41.24 -24.16 -20.93
C THR A 856 -42.06 -25.44 -20.82
N GLN A 857 -43.38 -25.34 -20.65
CA GLN A 857 -44.29 -26.49 -20.66
C GLN A 857 -44.31 -27.18 -22.03
N ASP A 858 -44.21 -26.42 -23.12
CA ASP A 858 -44.30 -26.96 -24.49
C ASP A 858 -43.14 -27.91 -24.82
N LYS A 859 -41.94 -27.68 -24.28
CA LYS A 859 -40.77 -28.56 -24.46
C LYS A 859 -41.03 -30.00 -24.01
N PHE A 860 -41.87 -30.20 -23.00
CA PHE A 860 -42.17 -31.51 -22.43
C PHE A 860 -43.40 -32.18 -23.05
N LYS A 861 -44.18 -31.46 -23.88
CA LYS A 861 -45.43 -31.99 -24.47
C LYS A 861 -45.19 -33.23 -25.32
N GLU A 862 -44.13 -33.23 -26.14
CA GLU A 862 -43.81 -34.37 -27.02
C GLU A 862 -43.42 -35.64 -26.24
N TRP A 863 -42.79 -35.47 -25.07
CA TRP A 863 -42.32 -36.58 -24.25
C TRP A 863 -43.43 -37.33 -23.54
N VAL A 864 -44.53 -36.63 -23.22
CA VAL A 864 -45.66 -37.20 -22.48
C VAL A 864 -46.81 -37.68 -23.38
N VAL A 865 -46.66 -37.62 -24.71
CA VAL A 865 -47.69 -38.07 -25.68
C VAL A 865 -48.06 -39.54 -25.47
N LEU A 866 -47.09 -40.38 -25.06
CA LEU A 866 -47.32 -41.80 -24.76
C LEU A 866 -48.34 -42.00 -23.62
N GLY A 867 -48.44 -41.05 -22.68
CA GLY A 867 -49.42 -41.07 -21.59
C GLY A 867 -50.82 -40.58 -22.02
N GLN A 868 -51.00 -40.13 -23.25
CA GLN A 868 -52.27 -39.64 -23.78
C GLN A 868 -53.02 -40.65 -24.66
N VAL A 869 -52.40 -41.79 -24.95
CA VAL A 869 -52.92 -42.82 -25.86
C VAL A 869 -52.98 -44.16 -25.12
N ASP A 870 -53.93 -45.02 -25.51
CA ASP A 870 -54.02 -46.38 -25.02
C ASP A 870 -52.89 -47.25 -25.63
N LEU A 871 -51.80 -47.39 -24.86
CA LEU A 871 -50.59 -48.11 -25.28
C LEU A 871 -50.85 -49.60 -25.56
N GLU A 872 -51.77 -50.24 -24.84
CA GLU A 872 -52.06 -51.66 -25.01
C GLU A 872 -52.69 -51.93 -26.37
N LYS A 873 -53.72 -51.15 -26.72
CA LYS A 873 -54.38 -51.25 -28.02
C LYS A 873 -53.43 -50.96 -29.18
N LEU A 874 -52.52 -50.00 -29.02
CA LEU A 874 -51.57 -49.58 -30.05
C LEU A 874 -50.51 -50.65 -30.34
N VAL A 875 -50.02 -51.31 -29.28
CA VAL A 875 -49.08 -52.44 -29.37
C VAL A 875 -49.75 -53.64 -30.04
N GLU A 876 -51.00 -53.95 -29.73
CA GLU A 876 -51.72 -55.08 -30.32
C GLU A 876 -52.05 -54.87 -31.82
N THR A 877 -52.34 -53.65 -32.27
CA THR A 877 -52.70 -53.40 -33.68
C THR A 877 -51.52 -53.30 -34.64
N HIS A 878 -50.35 -52.88 -34.17
CA HIS A 878 -49.22 -52.51 -35.05
C HIS A 878 -48.03 -53.46 -34.99
N LEU A 879 -47.97 -54.43 -34.06
CA LEU A 879 -46.86 -55.36 -33.94
C LEU A 879 -47.25 -56.74 -34.46
N THR A 880 -46.72 -57.11 -35.62
CA THR A 880 -47.00 -58.42 -36.25
C THR A 880 -45.73 -59.18 -36.61
N SER A 881 -44.67 -58.47 -37.04
CA SER A 881 -43.39 -59.05 -37.46
C SER A 881 -42.29 -58.82 -36.42
N VAL A 882 -41.28 -59.71 -36.36
CA VAL A 882 -40.14 -59.61 -35.42
C VAL A 882 -39.42 -58.26 -35.54
N GLN A 883 -39.32 -57.72 -36.75
CA GLN A 883 -38.67 -56.43 -37.00
C GLN A 883 -39.42 -55.26 -36.35
N ASP A 884 -40.73 -55.35 -36.18
CA ASP A 884 -41.54 -54.31 -35.54
C ASP A 884 -41.17 -54.19 -34.06
N TRP A 885 -41.09 -55.32 -33.34
CA TRP A 885 -40.62 -55.33 -31.95
C TRP A 885 -39.17 -54.85 -31.85
N GLU A 886 -38.27 -55.33 -32.72
CA GLU A 886 -36.85 -54.94 -32.68
C GLU A 886 -36.64 -53.43 -32.91
N ARG A 887 -37.32 -52.85 -33.91
CA ARG A 887 -37.28 -51.40 -34.19
C ARG A 887 -37.81 -50.60 -33.01
N ASN A 888 -38.94 -51.01 -32.42
CA ASN A 888 -39.53 -50.31 -31.29
C ASN A 888 -38.67 -50.42 -30.01
N PHE A 889 -38.07 -51.57 -29.71
CA PHE A 889 -37.11 -51.70 -28.60
C PHE A 889 -35.86 -50.84 -28.81
N LYS A 890 -35.32 -50.78 -30.05
CA LYS A 890 -34.19 -49.90 -30.39
C LYS A 890 -34.54 -48.42 -30.26
N ALA A 891 -35.70 -48.01 -30.77
CA ALA A 891 -36.18 -46.63 -30.69
C ALA A 891 -36.44 -46.22 -29.23
N LEU A 892 -37.04 -47.10 -28.43
CA LEU A 892 -37.30 -46.84 -27.02
C LEU A 892 -35.99 -46.69 -26.22
N LYS A 893 -34.98 -47.53 -26.50
CA LYS A 893 -33.65 -47.41 -25.89
C LYS A 893 -32.94 -46.09 -26.27
N ALA A 894 -33.13 -45.60 -27.49
CA ALA A 894 -32.60 -44.30 -27.91
C ALA A 894 -33.33 -43.15 -27.19
N ARG A 895 -34.67 -43.19 -27.14
CA ARG A 895 -35.49 -42.20 -26.42
C ARG A 895 -35.23 -42.18 -24.91
N GLY A 896 -34.96 -43.32 -24.28
CA GLY A 896 -34.56 -43.38 -22.87
C GLY A 896 -33.22 -42.70 -22.59
N LYS A 897 -32.26 -42.77 -23.51
CA LYS A 897 -30.99 -42.00 -23.37
C LYS A 897 -31.20 -40.50 -23.55
N GLU A 898 -32.12 -40.10 -24.44
CA GLU A 898 -32.45 -38.70 -24.65
C GLU A 898 -33.23 -38.10 -23.45
N SER A 899 -34.06 -38.88 -22.73
CA SER A 899 -34.78 -38.40 -21.55
C SER A 899 -33.86 -38.05 -20.38
N GLU A 900 -32.73 -38.75 -20.22
CA GLU A 900 -31.69 -38.46 -19.22
C GLU A 900 -31.12 -37.03 -19.38
N CYS A 901 -31.01 -36.54 -20.62
CA CYS A 901 -30.48 -35.22 -20.97
C CYS A 901 -31.47 -34.06 -20.72
N LEU A 902 -32.73 -34.34 -20.35
CA LEU A 902 -33.71 -33.28 -20.05
C LEU A 902 -33.29 -32.50 -18.79
N PRO A 903 -33.48 -31.17 -18.72
CA PRO A 903 -33.08 -30.39 -17.55
C PRO A 903 -33.95 -30.71 -16.34
N SER A 904 -33.35 -30.86 -15.15
CA SER A 904 -34.06 -31.04 -13.88
C SER A 904 -34.73 -29.76 -13.38
N GLN A 905 -34.17 -28.59 -13.70
CA GLN A 905 -34.73 -27.29 -13.36
C GLN A 905 -34.54 -26.29 -14.50
N GLU A 906 -35.54 -25.45 -14.79
CA GLU A 906 -35.44 -24.31 -15.70
C GLU A 906 -35.79 -23.01 -14.98
N LYS A 907 -34.94 -21.99 -15.10
CA LYS A 907 -35.16 -20.66 -14.50
C LYS A 907 -35.66 -19.65 -15.55
N VAL A 908 -36.85 -19.12 -15.34
CA VAL A 908 -37.47 -18.04 -16.14
C VAL A 908 -37.55 -16.79 -15.26
N ASP A 909 -36.52 -15.95 -15.30
CA ASP A 909 -36.34 -14.78 -14.43
C ASP A 909 -36.57 -15.12 -12.94
N CYS A 910 -37.63 -14.59 -12.32
CA CYS A 910 -37.99 -14.84 -10.92
C CYS A 910 -38.79 -16.12 -10.70
N ILE A 911 -38.98 -16.99 -11.69
CA ILE A 911 -39.69 -18.28 -11.54
C ILE A 911 -38.73 -19.43 -11.81
N THR A 912 -38.63 -20.35 -10.87
CA THR A 912 -37.84 -21.57 -11.03
C THR A 912 -38.79 -22.76 -11.19
N VAL A 913 -38.77 -23.37 -12.36
CA VAL A 913 -39.58 -24.54 -12.70
C VAL A 913 -38.77 -25.80 -12.39
N ASN A 914 -39.27 -26.61 -11.47
CA ASN A 914 -38.77 -27.94 -11.18
C ASN A 914 -39.41 -28.94 -12.15
N CYS A 915 -38.58 -29.60 -12.96
CA CYS A 915 -38.99 -30.53 -14.02
C CYS A 915 -38.82 -32.00 -13.60
N ASP A 916 -38.20 -32.28 -12.45
CA ASP A 916 -37.97 -33.64 -11.96
C ASP A 916 -39.26 -34.50 -11.87
N PRO A 917 -40.42 -33.96 -11.44
CA PRO A 917 -41.64 -34.76 -11.42
C PRO A 917 -42.10 -35.18 -12.83
N VAL A 918 -41.95 -34.34 -13.85
CA VAL A 918 -42.26 -34.74 -15.24
C VAL A 918 -41.23 -35.73 -15.77
N LYS A 919 -39.94 -35.54 -15.48
CA LYS A 919 -38.90 -36.49 -15.89
C LYS A 919 -39.19 -37.89 -15.36
N ALA A 920 -39.54 -38.01 -14.07
CA ALA A 920 -39.96 -39.27 -13.49
C ALA A 920 -41.16 -39.89 -14.23
N THR A 921 -42.18 -39.08 -14.58
CA THR A 921 -43.32 -39.61 -15.36
C THR A 921 -42.94 -40.03 -16.78
N ILE A 922 -41.97 -39.37 -17.42
CA ILE A 922 -41.47 -39.77 -18.75
C ILE A 922 -40.76 -41.11 -18.67
N ASP A 923 -39.90 -41.28 -17.67
CA ASP A 923 -39.17 -42.54 -17.46
C ASP A 923 -40.14 -43.68 -17.14
N ASP A 924 -41.17 -43.44 -16.34
CA ASP A 924 -42.24 -44.41 -16.07
C ASP A 924 -43.03 -44.77 -17.35
N LEU A 925 -43.36 -43.80 -18.21
CA LEU A 925 -44.04 -44.05 -19.49
C LEU A 925 -43.18 -44.87 -20.46
N ILE A 926 -41.87 -44.57 -20.52
CA ILE A 926 -40.89 -45.32 -21.33
C ILE A 926 -40.82 -46.77 -20.82
N GLN A 927 -40.72 -46.96 -19.51
CA GLN A 927 -40.68 -48.28 -18.89
C GLN A 927 -41.98 -49.05 -19.11
N ARG A 928 -43.14 -48.40 -18.96
CA ARG A 928 -44.45 -49.02 -19.20
C ARG A 928 -44.60 -49.50 -20.64
N LEU A 929 -44.16 -48.71 -21.63
CA LEU A 929 -44.17 -49.15 -23.02
C LEU A 929 -43.19 -50.33 -23.26
N PHE A 930 -42.00 -50.30 -22.65
CA PHE A 930 -41.06 -51.42 -22.70
C PHE A 930 -41.70 -52.73 -22.20
N ASP A 931 -42.37 -52.68 -21.05
CA ASP A 931 -43.02 -53.83 -20.44
C ASP A 931 -44.19 -54.36 -21.30
N LEU A 932 -44.98 -53.47 -21.90
CA LEU A 932 -46.04 -53.85 -22.85
C LEU A 932 -45.49 -54.50 -24.13
N LEU A 933 -44.38 -53.99 -24.66
CA LEU A 933 -43.69 -54.61 -25.79
C LEU A 933 -43.18 -56.02 -25.42
N LEU A 934 -42.64 -56.20 -24.21
CA LEU A 934 -42.21 -57.50 -23.71
C LEU A 934 -43.38 -58.47 -23.54
N LEU A 935 -44.49 -58.02 -22.94
CA LEU A 935 -45.69 -58.82 -22.74
C LEU A 935 -46.32 -59.24 -24.07
N SER A 936 -46.43 -58.33 -25.04
CA SER A 936 -46.97 -58.65 -26.37
C SER A 936 -46.10 -59.65 -27.13
N LEU A 937 -44.77 -59.52 -27.06
CA LEU A 937 -43.84 -60.48 -27.65
C LEU A 937 -43.98 -61.87 -27.01
N LYS A 938 -44.07 -61.94 -25.67
CA LYS A 938 -44.31 -63.20 -24.93
C LYS A 938 -45.65 -63.84 -25.34
N LYS A 939 -46.73 -63.06 -25.39
CA LYS A 939 -48.08 -63.51 -25.81
C LYS A 939 -48.07 -64.03 -27.24
N SER A 940 -47.34 -63.38 -28.15
CA SER A 940 -47.18 -63.83 -29.54
C SER A 940 -46.42 -65.16 -29.65
N ILE A 941 -45.30 -65.33 -28.93
CA ILE A 941 -44.55 -66.60 -28.88
C ILE A 941 -45.42 -67.72 -28.29
N GLN A 942 -46.18 -67.43 -27.24
CA GLN A 942 -47.09 -68.39 -26.62
C GLN A 942 -48.20 -68.80 -27.59
N GLY A 943 -48.74 -67.88 -28.39
CA GLY A 943 -49.71 -68.19 -29.44
C GLY A 943 -49.16 -69.16 -30.49
N HIS A 944 -47.93 -68.95 -30.97
CA HIS A 944 -47.26 -69.90 -31.87
C HIS A 944 -47.00 -71.27 -31.20
N SER A 945 -46.55 -71.25 -29.95
CA SER A 945 -46.29 -72.46 -29.16
C SER A 945 -47.55 -73.30 -28.97
N GLN A 946 -48.69 -72.66 -28.68
CA GLN A 946 -49.97 -73.33 -28.49
C GLN A 946 -50.51 -73.94 -29.79
N ALA A 947 -50.35 -73.25 -30.93
CA ALA A 947 -50.74 -73.79 -32.24
C ALA A 947 -49.96 -75.07 -32.59
N ILE A 948 -48.64 -75.08 -32.32
CA ILE A 948 -47.78 -76.26 -32.48
C ILE A 948 -48.21 -77.38 -31.52
N GLU A 949 -48.46 -77.06 -30.25
CA GLU A 949 -48.84 -78.04 -29.24
C GLU A 949 -50.16 -78.75 -29.55
N SER A 950 -51.16 -77.99 -30.03
CA SER A 950 -52.45 -78.53 -30.47
C SER A 950 -52.26 -79.53 -31.61
N PHE A 951 -51.51 -79.15 -32.64
CA PHE A 951 -51.26 -80.02 -33.79
C PHE A 951 -50.51 -81.30 -33.41
N VAL A 952 -49.47 -81.19 -32.58
CA VAL A 952 -48.68 -82.36 -32.13
C VAL A 952 -49.56 -83.32 -31.33
N SER A 953 -50.39 -82.80 -30.43
CA SER A 953 -51.26 -83.61 -29.58
C SER A 953 -52.35 -84.32 -30.40
N GLU A 954 -53.03 -83.59 -31.28
CA GLU A 954 -54.06 -84.14 -32.19
C GLU A 954 -53.48 -85.21 -33.13
N SER A 955 -52.29 -84.97 -33.68
CA SER A 955 -51.62 -85.91 -34.59
C SER A 955 -51.15 -87.17 -33.86
N MET A 956 -50.65 -87.01 -32.63
CA MET A 956 -50.21 -88.14 -31.80
C MET A 956 -51.39 -89.04 -31.43
N GLU A 957 -52.55 -88.47 -31.09
CA GLU A 957 -53.76 -89.23 -30.77
C GLU A 957 -54.28 -90.02 -31.98
N ALA A 958 -54.23 -89.43 -33.17
CA ALA A 958 -54.67 -90.08 -34.41
C ALA A 958 -53.79 -91.28 -34.84
N LEU A 959 -52.53 -91.36 -34.41
CA LEU A 959 -51.58 -92.42 -34.80
C LEU A 959 -51.53 -93.64 -33.86
N VAL A 960 -52.26 -93.62 -32.74
CA VAL A 960 -52.26 -94.71 -31.75
C VAL A 960 -53.18 -95.88 -32.15
N THR A 961 -54.14 -95.66 -33.05
CA THR A 961 -55.09 -96.69 -33.49
C THR A 961 -54.43 -97.81 -34.31
N ARG A 962 -54.62 -99.07 -33.89
CA ARG A 962 -54.17 -100.28 -34.61
C ARG A 962 -55.30 -100.85 -35.47
N PRO A 963 -55.15 -100.93 -36.80
CA PRO A 963 -56.17 -101.51 -37.67
C PRO A 963 -56.10 -103.05 -37.67
N GLU A 964 -57.27 -103.69 -37.60
CA GLU A 964 -57.42 -105.16 -37.62
C GLU A 964 -58.03 -105.67 -38.95
N SER A 965 -58.55 -104.76 -39.78
CA SER A 965 -59.16 -105.06 -41.09
C SER A 965 -58.56 -104.22 -42.23
N MET A 966 -58.72 -104.70 -43.47
CA MET A 966 -58.18 -104.03 -44.67
C MET A 966 -58.79 -102.63 -44.90
N GLU A 967 -60.05 -102.41 -44.52
CA GLU A 967 -60.71 -101.09 -44.57
C GLU A 967 -60.14 -100.13 -43.52
N GLU A 968 -59.82 -100.64 -42.33
CA GLU A 968 -59.17 -99.87 -41.26
C GLU A 968 -57.71 -99.52 -41.60
N ILE A 969 -56.97 -100.39 -42.30
CA ILE A 969 -55.62 -100.10 -42.80
C ILE A 969 -55.66 -98.93 -43.81
N GLY A 970 -56.69 -98.89 -44.67
CA GLY A 970 -56.92 -97.78 -45.61
C GLY A 970 -57.24 -96.46 -44.89
N ALA A 971 -58.11 -96.49 -43.88
CA ALA A 971 -58.48 -95.31 -43.09
C ALA A 971 -57.31 -94.77 -42.24
N ALA A 972 -56.51 -95.66 -41.63
CA ALA A 972 -55.31 -95.29 -40.87
C ALA A 972 -54.24 -94.66 -41.78
N SER A 973 -54.01 -95.23 -42.97
CA SER A 973 -53.12 -94.64 -43.98
C SER A 973 -53.63 -93.28 -44.48
N GLY A 974 -54.95 -93.11 -44.61
CA GLY A 974 -55.58 -91.83 -44.96
C GLY A 974 -55.32 -90.73 -43.92
N LYS A 975 -55.49 -91.04 -42.63
CA LYS A 975 -55.18 -90.11 -41.52
C LYS A 975 -53.68 -89.78 -41.46
N TYR A 976 -52.81 -90.78 -41.65
CA TYR A 976 -51.37 -90.57 -41.74
C TYR A 976 -51.00 -89.57 -42.85
N ASN A 977 -51.59 -89.71 -44.05
CA ASN A 977 -51.35 -88.80 -45.16
C ASN A 977 -51.87 -87.37 -44.90
N GLN A 978 -52.98 -87.20 -44.17
CA GLN A 978 -53.44 -85.87 -43.75
C GLN A 978 -52.47 -85.18 -42.79
N ILE A 979 -51.90 -85.93 -41.84
CA ILE A 979 -50.86 -85.42 -40.93
C ILE A 979 -49.61 -85.02 -41.73
N VAL A 980 -49.17 -85.86 -42.66
CA VAL A 980 -48.04 -85.56 -43.56
C VAL A 980 -48.30 -84.30 -44.39
N ALA A 981 -49.53 -84.07 -44.87
CA ALA A 981 -49.88 -82.90 -45.66
C ALA A 981 -49.92 -81.58 -44.86
N ARG A 982 -50.36 -81.61 -43.59
CA ARG A 982 -50.39 -80.43 -42.69
C ARG A 982 -49.05 -80.10 -42.03
N LYS A 983 -48.16 -81.07 -41.92
CA LYS A 983 -46.82 -80.92 -41.31
C LYS A 983 -46.01 -79.72 -41.85
N PRO A 984 -45.95 -79.46 -43.18
CA PRO A 984 -45.22 -78.33 -43.75
C PRO A 984 -45.83 -76.95 -43.43
N GLU A 985 -47.12 -76.88 -43.10
CA GLU A 985 -47.80 -75.61 -42.75
C GLU A 985 -47.51 -75.19 -41.29
N ILE A 986 -47.35 -76.16 -40.39
CA ILE A 986 -47.08 -75.93 -38.97
C ILE A 986 -45.58 -75.74 -38.71
N PHE A 987 -44.71 -76.35 -39.51
CA PHE A 987 -43.25 -76.28 -39.31
C PHE A 987 -42.67 -74.85 -39.27
N PRO A 988 -43.07 -73.89 -40.14
CA PRO A 988 -42.62 -72.49 -40.06
C PRO A 988 -42.99 -71.80 -38.73
N GLN A 989 -44.03 -72.27 -38.03
CA GLN A 989 -44.42 -71.71 -36.73
C GLN A 989 -43.32 -71.89 -35.68
N PHE A 990 -42.52 -72.96 -35.76
CA PHE A 990 -41.33 -73.12 -34.90
C PHE A 990 -40.29 -72.04 -35.18
N GLN A 991 -40.01 -71.74 -36.45
CA GLN A 991 -39.06 -70.70 -36.84
C GLN A 991 -39.54 -69.33 -36.37
N PHE A 992 -40.82 -68.98 -36.59
CA PHE A 992 -41.39 -67.72 -36.11
C PHE A 992 -41.36 -67.61 -34.58
N ALA A 993 -41.63 -68.71 -33.86
CA ALA A 993 -41.55 -68.73 -32.41
C ALA A 993 -40.09 -68.60 -31.92
N GLU A 994 -39.14 -69.26 -32.57
CA GLU A 994 -37.70 -69.20 -32.23
C GLU A 994 -37.09 -67.83 -32.52
N GLU A 995 -37.38 -67.21 -33.67
CA GLU A 995 -36.92 -65.86 -34.01
C GLU A 995 -37.44 -64.84 -33.00
N LYS A 996 -38.73 -64.92 -32.66
CA LYS A 996 -39.34 -64.08 -31.61
C LYS A 996 -38.75 -64.37 -30.23
N ASN A 997 -38.51 -65.64 -29.89
CA ASN A 997 -37.89 -66.03 -28.60
C ASN A 997 -36.41 -65.63 -28.52
N CYS A 998 -35.70 -65.56 -29.66
CA CYS A 998 -34.34 -65.04 -29.73
C CYS A 998 -34.31 -63.54 -29.44
N LEU A 999 -35.25 -62.78 -30.02
CA LEU A 999 -35.42 -61.37 -29.68
C LEU A 999 -35.80 -61.19 -28.19
N LEU A 1000 -36.69 -62.05 -27.67
CA LEU A 1000 -37.05 -62.03 -26.25
C LEU A 1000 -35.84 -62.28 -25.35
N ARG A 1001 -34.97 -63.25 -25.67
CA ARG A 1001 -33.70 -63.47 -24.94
C ARG A 1001 -32.78 -62.25 -25.00
N ALA A 1002 -32.66 -61.62 -26.17
CA ALA A 1002 -31.79 -60.46 -26.35
C ALA A 1002 -32.25 -59.24 -25.54
N VAL A 1003 -33.56 -59.07 -25.34
CA VAL A 1003 -34.14 -57.89 -24.67
C VAL A 1003 -34.46 -58.14 -23.19
N ALA A 1004 -34.95 -59.32 -22.82
CA ALA A 1004 -35.36 -59.66 -21.46
C ALA A 1004 -34.36 -60.57 -20.71
N GLY A 1005 -33.29 -61.01 -21.35
CA GLY A 1005 -32.26 -61.88 -20.76
C GLY A 1005 -32.66 -63.36 -20.58
N ALA A 1006 -33.96 -63.66 -20.58
CA ALA A 1006 -34.50 -65.02 -20.47
C ALA A 1006 -35.57 -65.28 -21.54
N GLY A 1007 -35.51 -66.45 -22.17
CA GLY A 1007 -36.47 -66.90 -23.18
C GLY A 1007 -37.48 -67.88 -22.61
N LEU A 1008 -38.47 -68.28 -23.41
CA LEU A 1008 -39.39 -69.36 -23.08
C LEU A 1008 -38.75 -70.71 -23.42
N ASP A 1009 -38.55 -71.56 -22.41
CA ASP A 1009 -37.95 -72.90 -22.57
C ASP A 1009 -38.95 -73.95 -23.09
N SER A 1010 -40.26 -73.63 -23.07
CA SER A 1010 -41.33 -74.50 -23.57
C SER A 1010 -41.21 -74.84 -25.05
N LEU A 1011 -40.48 -74.06 -25.84
CA LEU A 1011 -40.22 -74.36 -27.25
C LEU A 1011 -39.29 -75.58 -27.42
N SER A 1012 -38.32 -75.77 -26.52
CA SER A 1012 -37.43 -76.93 -26.55
C SER A 1012 -38.17 -78.23 -26.22
N SER A 1013 -39.09 -78.19 -25.25
CA SER A 1013 -39.93 -79.32 -24.91
C SER A 1013 -40.98 -79.62 -25.99
N LEU A 1014 -41.53 -78.58 -26.65
CA LEU A 1014 -42.39 -78.75 -27.82
C LEU A 1014 -41.65 -79.37 -29.01
N ARG A 1015 -40.38 -78.98 -29.23
CA ARG A 1015 -39.54 -79.60 -30.25
C ARG A 1015 -39.32 -81.08 -29.95
N ALA A 1016 -39.04 -81.44 -28.70
CA ALA A 1016 -38.92 -82.84 -28.30
C ALA A 1016 -40.22 -83.63 -28.48
N LYS A 1017 -41.40 -83.02 -28.22
CA LYS A 1017 -42.71 -83.63 -28.51
C LYS A 1017 -42.93 -83.82 -30.02
N TRP A 1018 -42.48 -82.87 -30.85
CA TRP A 1018 -42.53 -82.97 -32.30
C TRP A 1018 -41.64 -84.10 -32.82
N ASP A 1019 -40.39 -84.20 -32.35
CA ASP A 1019 -39.48 -85.27 -32.74
C ASP A 1019 -40.04 -86.65 -32.33
N LYS A 1020 -40.72 -86.71 -31.17
CA LYS A 1020 -41.47 -87.92 -30.75
C LYS A 1020 -42.62 -88.25 -31.70
N LEU A 1021 -43.37 -87.25 -32.19
CA LEU A 1021 -44.42 -87.45 -33.19
C LEU A 1021 -43.83 -88.03 -34.49
N GLU A 1022 -42.68 -87.53 -34.95
CA GLU A 1022 -42.01 -88.07 -36.14
C GLU A 1022 -41.63 -89.54 -35.97
N LEU A 1023 -41.07 -89.90 -34.81
CA LEU A 1023 -40.72 -91.28 -34.49
C LEU A 1023 -41.96 -92.19 -34.42
N VAL A 1024 -43.06 -91.66 -33.89
CA VAL A 1024 -44.35 -92.39 -33.82
C VAL A 1024 -44.96 -92.57 -35.21
N MET A 1025 -44.85 -91.58 -36.08
CA MET A 1025 -45.24 -91.68 -37.49
C MET A 1025 -44.46 -92.80 -38.20
N GLU A 1026 -43.14 -92.86 -38.03
CA GLU A 1026 -42.30 -93.92 -38.58
C GLU A 1026 -42.69 -95.30 -38.03
N SER A 1027 -42.94 -95.39 -36.72
CA SER A 1027 -43.38 -96.65 -36.09
C SER A 1027 -44.78 -97.09 -36.57
N HIS A 1028 -45.69 -96.15 -36.79
CA HIS A 1028 -47.04 -96.42 -37.30
C HIS A 1028 -46.97 -96.94 -38.74
N GLN A 1029 -46.10 -96.38 -39.57
CA GLN A 1029 -45.88 -96.86 -40.94
C GLN A 1029 -45.26 -98.27 -40.97
N LEU A 1030 -44.37 -98.59 -40.04
CA LEU A 1030 -43.76 -99.92 -39.90
C LEU A 1030 -44.79 -100.95 -39.42
N MET A 1031 -45.62 -100.57 -38.43
CA MET A 1031 -46.73 -101.39 -37.94
C MET A 1031 -47.75 -101.73 -39.03
N ILE A 1032 -48.08 -100.78 -39.91
CA ILE A 1032 -48.93 -101.02 -41.09
C ILE A 1032 -48.27 -102.02 -42.06
N LYS A 1033 -46.96 -101.95 -42.28
CA LYS A 1033 -46.23 -102.89 -43.16
C LYS A 1033 -46.20 -104.32 -42.60
N ASP A 1034 -45.94 -104.48 -41.30
CA ASP A 1034 -45.90 -105.80 -40.65
C ASP A 1034 -47.27 -106.50 -40.72
N GLN A 1035 -48.38 -105.77 -40.50
CA GLN A 1035 -49.73 -106.32 -40.61
C GLN A 1035 -50.04 -106.83 -42.03
N VAL A 1036 -49.54 -106.13 -43.07
CA VAL A 1036 -49.68 -106.57 -44.47
C VAL A 1036 -48.88 -107.84 -44.76
N GLU A 1037 -47.70 -108.01 -44.15
CA GLU A 1037 -46.84 -109.19 -44.36
C GLU A 1037 -47.39 -110.45 -43.69
N VAL A 1038 -48.01 -110.32 -42.52
CA VAL A 1038 -48.72 -111.43 -41.84
C VAL A 1038 -49.84 -111.98 -42.72
N MET A 1039 -50.62 -111.10 -43.37
CA MET A 1039 -51.70 -111.54 -44.27
C MET A 1039 -51.17 -112.26 -45.53
N ARG A 1040 -49.99 -111.90 -46.03
CA ARG A 1040 -49.34 -112.54 -47.20
C ARG A 1040 -48.94 -113.99 -46.92
N ASN A 1041 -48.37 -114.28 -45.75
CA ASN A 1041 -47.91 -115.64 -45.39
C ASN A 1041 -49.07 -116.65 -45.29
N HIS A 1042 -50.24 -116.19 -44.86
CA HIS A 1042 -51.43 -117.03 -44.76
C HIS A 1042 -51.96 -117.46 -46.14
N ALA A 1043 -51.82 -116.63 -47.18
CA ALA A 1043 -52.22 -116.96 -48.55
C ALA A 1043 -51.30 -118.01 -49.21
N ALA A 1044 -49.98 -117.92 -49.02
CA ALA A 1044 -49.00 -118.84 -49.59
C ALA A 1044 -49.18 -120.30 -49.09
N GLY A 1045 -49.57 -120.50 -47.84
CA GLY A 1045 -49.82 -121.82 -47.27
C GLY A 1045 -50.92 -122.60 -48.00
N ARG A 1046 -51.98 -121.92 -48.45
CA ARG A 1046 -53.12 -122.56 -49.14
C ARG A 1046 -52.76 -123.05 -50.55
N ILE A 1047 -51.85 -122.38 -51.25
CA ILE A 1047 -51.40 -122.74 -52.59
C ILE A 1047 -50.60 -124.05 -52.59
N SER A 1048 -49.76 -124.25 -51.57
CA SER A 1048 -48.93 -125.46 -51.45
C SER A 1048 -49.76 -126.74 -51.28
N ALA A 1049 -50.85 -126.68 -50.51
CA ALA A 1049 -51.74 -127.81 -50.27
C ALA A 1049 -52.42 -128.29 -51.56
N TYR A 1050 -52.89 -127.35 -52.40
CA TYR A 1050 -53.57 -127.66 -53.65
C TYR A 1050 -52.68 -128.39 -54.67
N ARG A 1051 -51.41 -128.00 -54.80
CA ARG A 1051 -50.45 -128.67 -55.71
C ARG A 1051 -50.21 -130.13 -55.33
N ALA A 1052 -50.07 -130.42 -54.03
CA ALA A 1052 -49.83 -131.77 -53.54
C ALA A 1052 -51.02 -132.72 -53.84
N ASP A 1053 -52.25 -132.21 -53.76
CA ASP A 1053 -53.44 -133.00 -54.06
C ASP A 1053 -53.59 -133.30 -55.56
N LEU A 1054 -53.15 -132.37 -56.42
CA LEU A 1054 -53.18 -132.51 -57.88
C LEU A 1054 -52.21 -133.60 -58.39
N GLU A 1055 -51.00 -133.65 -57.84
CA GLU A 1055 -50.01 -134.68 -58.18
C GLU A 1055 -50.48 -136.08 -57.80
N ARG A 1056 -51.08 -136.22 -56.60
CA ARG A 1056 -51.68 -137.50 -56.14
C ARG A 1056 -52.83 -137.94 -57.04
N PHE A 1057 -53.60 -137.01 -57.59
CA PHE A 1057 -54.67 -137.35 -58.52
C PHE A 1057 -54.11 -137.89 -59.85
N LYS A 1058 -53.15 -137.18 -60.47
CA LYS A 1058 -52.54 -137.60 -61.75
C LYS A 1058 -51.92 -138.99 -61.67
N ALA A 1059 -51.15 -139.28 -60.61
CA ALA A 1059 -50.53 -140.59 -60.43
C ALA A 1059 -51.56 -141.75 -60.32
N ARG A 1060 -52.73 -141.49 -59.73
CA ARG A 1060 -53.82 -142.48 -59.65
C ARG A 1060 -54.47 -142.72 -61.02
N TRP A 1061 -54.57 -141.70 -61.86
CA TRP A 1061 -55.12 -141.81 -63.20
C TRP A 1061 -54.22 -142.65 -64.14
N ASP A 1062 -52.92 -142.38 -64.16
CA ASP A 1062 -51.96 -143.07 -65.05
C ASP A 1062 -51.87 -144.59 -64.78
N GLN A 1063 -52.10 -145.04 -63.54
CA GLN A 1063 -52.10 -146.48 -63.21
C GLN A 1063 -53.35 -147.22 -63.65
N LEU A 1064 -54.51 -146.56 -63.62
CA LEU A 1064 -55.81 -147.20 -63.78
C LEU A 1064 -56.35 -147.12 -65.21
N LYS A 1065 -55.69 -146.38 -66.11
CA LYS A 1065 -56.15 -146.23 -67.48
C LYS A 1065 -56.03 -147.55 -68.28
N PRO A 1066 -57.08 -147.98 -69.01
CA PRO A 1066 -57.09 -149.27 -69.72
C PRO A 1066 -56.03 -149.35 -70.82
N LYS A 1067 -55.34 -150.49 -70.95
CA LYS A 1067 -54.27 -150.73 -71.95
C LYS A 1067 -54.75 -151.61 -73.12
N ASP A 1068 -54.16 -151.40 -74.30
CA ASP A 1068 -54.58 -152.05 -75.57
C ASP A 1068 -54.52 -153.58 -75.56
N GLU A 1069 -53.67 -154.20 -74.73
CA GLU A 1069 -53.58 -155.67 -74.58
C GLU A 1069 -54.90 -156.33 -74.13
N MET A 1070 -55.76 -155.58 -73.43
CA MET A 1070 -57.07 -156.08 -72.98
C MET A 1070 -58.06 -156.30 -74.14
N LEU A 1071 -57.76 -155.82 -75.35
CA LEU A 1071 -58.63 -155.94 -76.51
C LEU A 1071 -58.52 -157.31 -77.20
N GLU A 1072 -57.37 -157.99 -77.11
CA GLU A 1072 -57.11 -159.28 -77.78
C GLU A 1072 -57.71 -160.51 -77.07
N THR A 1073 -57.95 -160.44 -75.75
CA THR A 1073 -58.40 -161.59 -74.93
C THR A 1073 -59.87 -161.95 -75.12
N GLY A 1074 -60.66 -161.12 -75.80
CA GLY A 1074 -62.03 -161.44 -76.23
C GLY A 1074 -63.09 -161.52 -75.11
N ASP A 1075 -62.75 -161.24 -73.84
CA ASP A 1075 -63.68 -161.35 -72.71
C ASP A 1075 -64.55 -160.10 -72.54
N HIS A 1076 -65.88 -160.26 -72.65
CA HIS A 1076 -66.81 -159.15 -72.77
C HIS A 1076 -67.05 -158.39 -71.45
N ALA A 1077 -67.05 -159.08 -70.31
CA ALA A 1077 -67.32 -158.45 -69.00
C ALA A 1077 -66.18 -157.53 -68.53
N ALA A 1078 -64.93 -157.88 -68.85
CA ALA A 1078 -63.74 -157.08 -68.51
C ALA A 1078 -63.71 -155.73 -69.25
N LEU A 1079 -64.22 -155.69 -70.47
CA LEU A 1079 -64.25 -154.48 -71.31
C LEU A 1079 -65.28 -153.45 -70.82
N LEU A 1080 -66.40 -153.88 -70.23
CA LEU A 1080 -67.38 -152.99 -69.61
C LEU A 1080 -66.89 -152.37 -68.29
N ALA A 1081 -66.08 -153.10 -67.49
CA ALA A 1081 -65.50 -152.56 -66.27
C ALA A 1081 -64.47 -151.43 -66.52
N CYS A 1082 -63.76 -151.49 -67.65
CA CYS A 1082 -62.84 -150.45 -68.08
C CYS A 1082 -63.56 -149.12 -68.37
N LEU A 1083 -64.73 -149.16 -69.02
CA LEU A 1083 -65.56 -147.98 -69.29
C LEU A 1083 -66.05 -147.28 -68.01
N GLN A 1084 -66.42 -148.04 -66.97
CA GLN A 1084 -66.89 -147.46 -65.71
C GLN A 1084 -65.77 -146.72 -64.96
N THR A 1085 -64.55 -147.24 -64.96
CA THR A 1085 -63.40 -146.66 -64.25
C THR A 1085 -62.99 -145.29 -64.82
N ILE A 1086 -63.13 -145.10 -66.13
CA ILE A 1086 -62.85 -143.82 -66.80
C ILE A 1086 -63.82 -142.73 -66.33
N ARG A 1087 -65.13 -143.03 -66.23
CA ARG A 1087 -66.15 -142.07 -65.80
C ARG A 1087 -65.95 -141.58 -64.36
N ASP A 1088 -65.68 -142.50 -63.43
CA ASP A 1088 -65.55 -142.14 -62.01
C ASP A 1088 -64.38 -141.18 -61.76
N LYS A 1089 -63.27 -141.34 -62.50
CA LYS A 1089 -62.11 -140.46 -62.36
C LYS A 1089 -62.33 -139.08 -62.97
N GLN A 1090 -63.08 -138.96 -64.08
CA GLN A 1090 -63.39 -137.64 -64.67
C GLN A 1090 -64.13 -136.72 -63.69
N GLN A 1091 -65.03 -137.28 -62.87
CA GLN A 1091 -65.79 -136.50 -61.88
C GLN A 1091 -64.89 -135.94 -60.75
N GLU A 1092 -63.98 -136.76 -60.20
CA GLU A 1092 -63.09 -136.39 -59.09
C GLU A 1092 -62.10 -135.25 -59.46
N PHE A 1093 -61.79 -135.07 -60.75
CA PHE A 1093 -60.93 -133.97 -61.22
C PHE A 1093 -61.66 -132.61 -61.29
N GLN A 1094 -62.97 -132.56 -61.53
CA GLN A 1094 -63.72 -131.30 -61.63
C GLN A 1094 -63.80 -130.53 -60.31
N ASP A 1095 -63.89 -131.23 -59.17
CA ASP A 1095 -63.92 -130.58 -57.84
C ASP A 1095 -62.61 -129.84 -57.54
N MET A 1096 -61.49 -130.35 -58.03
CA MET A 1096 -60.17 -129.72 -57.90
C MET A 1096 -60.07 -128.42 -58.73
N GLU A 1097 -60.82 -128.25 -59.83
CA GLU A 1097 -60.78 -127.00 -60.61
C GLU A 1097 -61.41 -125.81 -59.85
N VAL A 1098 -62.42 -126.03 -59.00
CA VAL A 1098 -63.09 -124.95 -58.25
C VAL A 1098 -62.17 -124.31 -57.21
N VAL A 1099 -61.37 -125.12 -56.52
CA VAL A 1099 -60.40 -124.64 -55.52
C VAL A 1099 -59.28 -123.83 -56.19
N ARG A 1100 -58.86 -124.23 -57.40
CA ARG A 1100 -57.86 -123.50 -58.20
C ARG A 1100 -58.25 -122.04 -58.44
N ASN A 1101 -59.52 -121.81 -58.79
CA ASN A 1101 -60.00 -120.48 -59.18
C ASN A 1101 -60.04 -119.50 -57.99
N LYS A 1102 -60.41 -119.95 -56.79
CA LYS A 1102 -60.38 -119.10 -55.58
C LYS A 1102 -58.96 -118.68 -55.18
N LEU A 1103 -57.97 -119.56 -55.34
CA LEU A 1103 -56.58 -119.23 -55.03
C LEU A 1103 -55.99 -118.18 -55.99
N LEU A 1104 -56.46 -118.12 -57.23
CA LEU A 1104 -56.03 -117.10 -58.20
C LEU A 1104 -56.56 -115.69 -57.85
N GLU A 1105 -57.75 -115.56 -57.27
CA GLU A 1105 -58.28 -114.28 -56.78
C GLU A 1105 -57.48 -113.77 -55.58
N ASP A 1106 -57.19 -114.63 -54.60
CA ASP A 1106 -56.36 -114.25 -53.44
C ASP A 1106 -54.94 -113.82 -53.87
N CYS A 1107 -54.35 -114.47 -54.89
CA CYS A 1107 -53.04 -114.08 -55.40
C CYS A 1107 -53.02 -112.68 -56.04
N THR A 1108 -54.10 -112.26 -56.70
CA THR A 1108 -54.16 -110.91 -57.30
C THR A 1108 -54.31 -109.81 -56.25
N TYR A 1109 -55.07 -110.04 -55.17
CA TYR A 1109 -55.22 -109.08 -54.07
C TYR A 1109 -53.93 -108.85 -53.26
N PHE A 1110 -53.10 -109.87 -53.09
CA PHE A 1110 -51.84 -109.77 -52.35
C PHE A 1110 -50.60 -109.50 -53.24
N ASN A 1111 -50.81 -109.26 -54.55
CA ASN A 1111 -49.75 -109.14 -55.57
C ASN A 1111 -48.74 -110.32 -55.49
N LEU A 1112 -49.26 -111.54 -55.39
CA LEU A 1112 -48.48 -112.78 -55.38
C LEU A 1112 -48.43 -113.37 -56.80
N GLU A 1113 -47.29 -113.94 -57.19
CA GLU A 1113 -47.11 -114.55 -58.52
C GLU A 1113 -48.05 -115.75 -58.72
N PRO A 1114 -48.75 -115.84 -59.86
CA PRO A 1114 -49.68 -116.94 -60.11
C PRO A 1114 -48.94 -118.29 -60.17
N PRO A 1115 -49.34 -119.29 -59.38
CA PRO A 1115 -48.69 -120.59 -59.36
C PRO A 1115 -48.92 -121.38 -60.67
N ASP A 1116 -47.84 -122.02 -61.18
CA ASP A 1116 -47.88 -122.97 -62.31
C ASP A 1116 -48.84 -124.14 -62.02
N PHE A 1117 -49.81 -124.33 -62.92
CA PHE A 1117 -50.85 -125.36 -62.91
C PHE A 1117 -50.87 -126.22 -64.19
N SER A 1118 -49.80 -126.21 -64.98
CA SER A 1118 -49.63 -127.01 -66.21
C SER A 1118 -49.98 -128.49 -66.04
N LEU A 1119 -49.62 -129.07 -64.89
CA LEU A 1119 -49.89 -130.48 -64.55
C LEU A 1119 -51.39 -130.81 -64.51
N ALA A 1120 -52.25 -129.83 -64.18
CA ALA A 1120 -53.71 -129.99 -64.17
C ALA A 1120 -54.23 -130.09 -65.60
N GLU A 1121 -53.76 -129.22 -66.48
CA GLU A 1121 -54.20 -129.17 -67.88
C GLU A 1121 -53.77 -130.41 -68.66
N ASP A 1122 -52.54 -130.89 -68.44
CA ASP A 1122 -52.04 -132.11 -69.09
C ASP A 1122 -52.82 -133.37 -68.68
N THR A 1123 -53.28 -133.44 -67.42
CA THR A 1123 -54.06 -134.59 -66.93
C THR A 1123 -55.47 -134.61 -67.52
N LYS A 1124 -56.06 -133.42 -67.72
CA LYS A 1124 -57.37 -133.28 -68.37
C LYS A 1124 -57.35 -133.80 -69.81
N ARG A 1125 -56.33 -133.44 -70.59
CA ARG A 1125 -56.19 -133.87 -71.99
C ARG A 1125 -56.06 -135.40 -72.13
N ASP A 1126 -55.22 -136.04 -71.31
CA ASP A 1126 -55.02 -137.50 -71.35
C ASP A 1126 -56.30 -138.29 -70.98
N MET A 1127 -57.13 -137.75 -70.08
CA MET A 1127 -58.41 -138.35 -69.72
C MET A 1127 -59.43 -138.33 -70.87
N ASP A 1128 -59.47 -137.21 -71.62
CA ASP A 1128 -60.44 -137.03 -72.70
C ASP A 1128 -60.14 -137.94 -73.91
N GLU A 1129 -58.86 -138.14 -74.25
CA GLU A 1129 -58.44 -139.02 -75.36
C GLU A 1129 -58.83 -140.49 -75.12
N HIS A 1130 -58.58 -141.02 -73.91
CA HIS A 1130 -58.96 -142.38 -73.56
C HIS A 1130 -60.48 -142.58 -73.51
N SER A 1131 -61.25 -141.57 -73.09
CA SER A 1131 -62.71 -141.65 -73.08
C SER A 1131 -63.30 -141.76 -74.49
N GLN A 1132 -62.72 -141.09 -75.48
CA GLN A 1132 -63.23 -141.11 -76.87
C GLN A 1132 -62.95 -142.45 -77.58
N MET A 1133 -61.82 -143.10 -77.29
CA MET A 1133 -61.49 -144.38 -77.92
C MET A 1133 -62.44 -145.51 -77.50
N TRP A 1134 -62.81 -145.57 -76.22
CA TRP A 1134 -63.60 -146.66 -75.67
C TRP A 1134 -65.10 -146.57 -75.97
N SER A 1135 -65.64 -145.39 -76.25
CA SER A 1135 -67.06 -145.21 -76.58
C SER A 1135 -67.48 -145.92 -77.87
N LEU A 1136 -66.58 -146.07 -78.85
CA LEU A 1136 -66.84 -146.79 -80.10
C LEU A 1136 -67.22 -148.27 -79.89
N TYR A 1137 -66.68 -148.89 -78.85
CA TYR A 1137 -66.98 -150.28 -78.49
C TYR A 1137 -68.33 -150.43 -77.80
N GLU A 1138 -68.66 -149.48 -76.92
CA GLU A 1138 -69.94 -149.42 -76.22
C GLU A 1138 -71.09 -149.36 -77.23
N GLU A 1139 -70.96 -148.51 -78.26
CA GLU A 1139 -71.97 -148.36 -79.31
C GLU A 1139 -72.17 -149.63 -80.16
N TRP A 1140 -71.10 -150.32 -80.56
CA TRP A 1140 -71.21 -151.56 -81.33
C TRP A 1140 -71.95 -152.63 -80.53
N GLN A 1141 -71.54 -152.82 -79.28
CA GLN A 1141 -72.10 -153.89 -78.50
C GLN A 1141 -73.57 -153.66 -78.18
N GLN A 1142 -73.97 -152.43 -77.91
CA GLN A 1142 -75.37 -152.10 -77.69
C GLN A 1142 -76.22 -152.47 -78.91
N GLY A 1143 -75.77 -152.09 -80.11
CA GLY A 1143 -76.46 -152.42 -81.36
C GLY A 1143 -76.48 -153.92 -81.67
N PHE A 1144 -75.39 -154.64 -81.41
CA PHE A 1144 -75.32 -156.09 -81.65
C PHE A 1144 -76.25 -156.86 -80.70
N THR A 1145 -76.27 -156.48 -79.42
CA THR A 1145 -77.07 -157.15 -78.39
C THR A 1145 -78.57 -156.96 -78.65
N GLU A 1146 -78.99 -155.78 -79.13
CA GLU A 1146 -80.38 -155.56 -79.56
C GLU A 1146 -80.82 -156.52 -80.66
N LYS A 1147 -79.96 -156.79 -81.66
CA LYS A 1147 -80.30 -157.72 -82.74
C LYS A 1147 -80.27 -159.19 -82.30
N ALA A 1148 -79.41 -159.54 -81.35
CA ALA A 1148 -79.30 -160.90 -80.84
C ALA A 1148 -80.48 -161.34 -79.94
N GLN A 1149 -81.28 -160.40 -79.42
CA GLN A 1149 -82.40 -160.71 -78.52
C GLN A 1149 -83.74 -161.00 -79.24
N GLU A 1150 -83.86 -160.74 -80.55
CA GLU A 1150 -85.11 -161.03 -81.29
C GLU A 1150 -85.30 -162.53 -81.54
N ASP A 1151 -86.52 -163.04 -81.31
CA ASP A 1151 -86.84 -164.45 -81.43
C ASP A 1151 -86.82 -164.93 -82.89
N TRP A 1152 -86.28 -166.14 -83.10
CA TRP A 1152 -85.97 -166.67 -84.44
C TRP A 1152 -87.19 -166.75 -85.38
N ILE A 1153 -88.38 -166.98 -84.82
CA ILE A 1153 -89.62 -167.09 -85.60
C ILE A 1153 -89.96 -165.75 -86.25
N THR A 1154 -89.75 -164.65 -85.55
CA THR A 1154 -89.96 -163.29 -86.03
C THR A 1154 -88.79 -162.80 -86.87
N PHE A 1155 -87.57 -163.24 -86.54
CA PHE A 1155 -86.36 -162.82 -87.24
C PHE A 1155 -86.20 -163.44 -88.63
N ARG A 1156 -86.71 -164.65 -88.86
CA ARG A 1156 -86.53 -165.36 -90.15
C ARG A 1156 -87.15 -164.63 -91.35
N SER A 1157 -88.14 -163.77 -91.14
CA SER A 1157 -88.72 -162.91 -92.18
C SER A 1157 -88.02 -161.56 -92.32
N LYS A 1158 -87.02 -161.29 -91.48
CA LYS A 1158 -86.31 -160.01 -91.31
C LYS A 1158 -84.79 -160.16 -91.29
N THR A 1159 -84.24 -161.23 -91.84
CA THR A 1159 -82.78 -161.47 -91.87
C THR A 1159 -82.00 -160.32 -92.55
N TYR A 1160 -82.64 -159.59 -93.47
CA TYR A 1160 -82.08 -158.39 -94.11
C TYR A 1160 -81.71 -157.28 -93.11
N VAL A 1161 -82.37 -157.21 -91.93
CA VAL A 1161 -82.10 -156.17 -90.91
C VAL A 1161 -80.75 -156.41 -90.22
N PHE A 1162 -80.34 -157.67 -90.05
CA PHE A 1162 -79.01 -157.99 -89.53
C PHE A 1162 -77.92 -157.70 -90.54
N GLU A 1163 -78.20 -158.01 -91.81
CA GLU A 1163 -77.32 -157.66 -92.92
C GLU A 1163 -77.14 -156.15 -93.04
N GLU A 1164 -78.23 -155.36 -92.94
CA GLU A 1164 -78.16 -153.90 -92.88
C GLU A 1164 -77.34 -153.39 -91.69
N PHE A 1165 -77.46 -154.01 -90.51
CA PHE A 1165 -76.65 -153.66 -89.32
C PHE A 1165 -75.15 -153.92 -89.54
N LEU A 1166 -74.80 -155.06 -90.14
CA LEU A 1166 -73.41 -155.39 -90.49
C LEU A 1166 -72.86 -154.45 -91.57
N PHE A 1167 -73.67 -154.12 -92.59
CA PHE A 1167 -73.26 -153.17 -93.64
C PHE A 1167 -73.09 -151.74 -93.12
N THR A 1168 -74.00 -151.27 -92.26
CA THR A 1168 -73.89 -149.92 -91.68
C THR A 1168 -72.65 -149.79 -90.80
N TRP A 1169 -72.36 -150.77 -89.96
CA TRP A 1169 -71.12 -150.76 -89.17
C TRP A 1169 -69.87 -150.94 -90.02
N GLN A 1170 -69.94 -151.73 -91.09
CA GLN A 1170 -68.82 -151.83 -92.01
C GLN A 1170 -68.54 -150.49 -92.71
N ASP A 1171 -69.57 -149.77 -93.16
CA ASP A 1171 -69.41 -148.46 -93.78
C ASP A 1171 -68.91 -147.42 -92.76
N ARG A 1172 -69.35 -147.52 -91.50
CA ARG A 1172 -68.91 -146.65 -90.40
C ARG A 1172 -67.45 -146.90 -90.00
N LEU A 1173 -67.03 -148.15 -89.88
CA LEU A 1173 -65.65 -148.52 -89.57
C LEU A 1173 -64.70 -148.21 -90.74
N ARG A 1174 -65.18 -148.29 -91.99
CA ARG A 1174 -64.40 -147.95 -93.19
C ARG A 1174 -64.19 -146.44 -93.37
N LYS A 1175 -65.10 -145.60 -92.88
CA LYS A 1175 -65.00 -144.13 -92.93
C LYS A 1175 -64.09 -143.54 -91.84
N LEU A 1176 -63.61 -144.32 -90.88
CA LEU A 1176 -62.65 -143.85 -89.88
C LEU A 1176 -61.27 -143.63 -90.53
N GLU A 1177 -60.82 -142.37 -90.55
CA GLU A 1177 -59.57 -141.94 -91.22
C GLU A 1177 -58.29 -142.57 -90.63
N LYS A 1178 -58.34 -143.12 -89.41
CA LYS A 1178 -57.28 -143.93 -88.79
C LYS A 1178 -57.88 -145.10 -88.00
N PRO A 1179 -57.48 -146.36 -88.23
CA PRO A 1179 -57.96 -147.48 -87.44
C PRO A 1179 -57.32 -147.49 -86.05
N THR A 1180 -58.13 -147.49 -84.99
CA THR A 1180 -57.72 -147.72 -83.59
C THR A 1180 -57.77 -149.22 -83.26
N ALA A 1181 -57.05 -149.67 -82.23
CA ALA A 1181 -57.06 -151.09 -81.82
C ALA A 1181 -58.50 -151.62 -81.59
N MET A 1182 -59.38 -150.75 -81.09
CA MET A 1182 -60.81 -151.05 -80.93
C MET A 1182 -61.55 -151.18 -82.27
N SER A 1183 -61.29 -150.32 -83.26
CA SER A 1183 -61.98 -150.39 -84.56
C SER A 1183 -61.56 -151.61 -85.39
N VAL A 1184 -60.31 -152.06 -85.26
CA VAL A 1184 -59.82 -153.30 -85.90
C VAL A 1184 -60.53 -154.53 -85.31
N LYS A 1185 -60.70 -154.58 -83.98
CA LYS A 1185 -61.45 -155.65 -83.31
C LYS A 1185 -62.90 -155.71 -83.78
N LEU A 1186 -63.57 -154.56 -83.86
CA LEU A 1186 -64.96 -154.48 -84.33
C LEU A 1186 -65.09 -154.90 -85.80
N GLN A 1187 -64.11 -154.57 -86.65
CA GLN A 1187 -64.09 -155.00 -88.05
C GLN A 1187 -64.01 -156.52 -88.18
N GLY A 1188 -63.21 -157.18 -87.33
CA GLY A 1188 -63.13 -158.64 -87.27
C GLY A 1188 -64.42 -159.31 -86.79
N GLU A 1189 -65.18 -158.67 -85.90
CA GLU A 1189 -66.51 -159.15 -85.47
C GLU A 1189 -67.56 -159.01 -86.58
N VAL A 1190 -67.54 -157.91 -87.35
CA VAL A 1190 -68.44 -157.71 -88.50
C VAL A 1190 -68.17 -158.75 -89.60
N ASP A 1191 -66.91 -159.02 -89.92
CA ASP A 1191 -66.53 -159.91 -91.03
C ASP A 1191 -66.84 -161.40 -90.76
N LYS A 1192 -66.99 -161.82 -89.49
CA LYS A 1192 -67.36 -163.21 -89.13
C LYS A 1192 -68.74 -163.65 -89.66
N TYR A 1193 -69.69 -162.74 -89.80
CA TYR A 1193 -71.11 -163.07 -90.06
C TYR A 1193 -71.51 -163.03 -91.53
N LYS A 1194 -70.55 -163.16 -92.47
CA LYS A 1194 -70.71 -162.76 -93.88
C LYS A 1194 -70.78 -163.86 -94.95
N VAL A 1195 -70.91 -165.13 -94.57
CA VAL A 1195 -70.89 -166.27 -95.52
C VAL A 1195 -72.28 -166.71 -95.93
#